data_AF-A0A3D5Y913-F1
#
_entry.id   AF-A0A3D5Y913-F1
#
_cell.length_a   1.000
_cell.length_b   1.000
_cell.length_c   1.000
_cell.angle_alpha   90.00
_cell.angle_beta   90.00
_cell.angle_gamma   90.00
#
_symmetry.space_group_name_H-M   'P 1'
#
loop_
_entity.id
_entity.type
_entity.pdbx_description
1 polymer ?
#
loop_
_entity_poly.entity_id
_entity_poly.type
_entity_poly.pdbx_seq_one_letter_code
_entity_poly.pdbx_strand_id
1 'polypeptide(L)'
;PFSGALDAVAHEWGHAVTEKASQRQVVTCQSGYQTTELCYEYESGALNEAFSDWMGTAVEYYYRGYNSNWTMGEDIKTLRDLSNPSAYTSYCSGQNRPQPDHMNGYINCSNDGGGVHLNSGIPNKMFYLLSEGGTHPVSNITVQGIGISSAIWIAYRANMDYWQNKATFKDALDGMVAAAEDIYGLNSNEVNQVKNAWAAVGIGTIPAITASASPSSGGTVSGGGSYPWGASATVTASANSGYQFVNWTENGNEVSRSATYTFTVNGSRTLVANFTVDKPIISISPTSHNFGYYYVGEVSPPRNFIITNTGTQALIIGSIYLIGVDASDFIKENDNCTGQTLDVMTSCTIQARFSPASAGIKNASLSIPSNDPDNGLLDVPLTGTGATPPTFTIAATAGIGGSITSSGSITVTQGGSQTFTIASNIGYYILDVQVDGISQGAITSYTFTNVTADHTISASFVNITYTITATTGAGGNISPSGAVTVFYGSSQTFTITPNTGYHVADVLVDGSSVGAVTTYTFSNVTSNHTIEANFAVNTYALTVSKTGTGAGTITSVPTGINCGSDCTEAYVSGTVVTLTATPATGSIFTGWSGGGCSGTGTCTVTMNSAANVTATFTKIRFEENDTAITYTGSWNTLTCLPCSGGALKYSTQTGARADFSFNGRGIRWIVARANMLGKAKVYLDSVYVGLIDLYNPTPQYQVVLEKTGLSPGNHTIRIEVSGQKNASSTGYAIDIDAFEIVP
;
A
#
# COMPACT_ATOMS: atom_id res chain seq x y z
N PRO A 1 38.05 62.87 -48.01
CA PRO A 1 37.52 61.56 -48.47
C PRO A 1 36.35 61.16 -47.58
N PHE A 2 35.24 60.63 -48.11
CA PHE A 2 34.06 60.28 -47.29
C PHE A 2 34.35 59.25 -46.19
N SER A 3 35.37 58.39 -46.39
CA SER A 3 35.86 57.45 -45.37
C SER A 3 36.50 58.11 -44.13
N GLY A 4 36.56 59.44 -44.07
CA GLY A 4 37.06 60.20 -42.93
C GLY A 4 36.04 60.46 -41.82
N ALA A 5 34.76 60.14 -42.05
CA ALA A 5 33.68 60.25 -41.07
C ALA A 5 33.19 58.84 -40.70
N LEU A 6 33.19 58.51 -39.41
CA LEU A 6 32.92 57.14 -38.93
C LEU A 6 31.45 56.76 -39.16
N ASP A 7 30.56 57.66 -38.81
CA ASP A 7 29.13 57.58 -39.06
C ASP A 7 28.78 57.43 -40.54
N ALA A 8 29.48 58.11 -41.46
CA ALA A 8 29.30 57.98 -42.90
C ALA A 8 29.73 56.59 -43.39
N VAL A 9 30.85 56.04 -42.87
CA VAL A 9 31.24 54.66 -43.20
C VAL A 9 30.19 53.67 -42.68
N ALA A 10 29.74 53.83 -41.43
CA ALA A 10 28.75 52.95 -40.83
C ALA A 10 27.36 53.08 -41.48
N HIS A 11 27.01 54.25 -42.03
CA HIS A 11 25.82 54.48 -42.84
C HIS A 11 25.84 53.59 -44.10
N GLU A 12 26.95 53.54 -44.84
CA GLU A 12 27.06 52.64 -46.01
C GLU A 12 26.93 51.15 -45.62
N TRP A 13 27.43 50.77 -44.44
CA TRP A 13 27.19 49.42 -43.89
C TRP A 13 25.72 49.19 -43.51
N GLY A 14 24.99 50.22 -43.10
CA GLY A 14 23.55 50.18 -42.84
C GLY A 14 22.74 49.74 -44.05
N HIS A 15 23.10 50.20 -45.25
CA HIS A 15 22.49 49.70 -46.50
C HIS A 15 22.76 48.21 -46.69
N ALA A 16 24.03 47.79 -46.53
CA ALA A 16 24.38 46.38 -46.65
C ALA A 16 23.63 45.49 -45.62
N VAL A 17 23.40 45.97 -44.40
CA VAL A 17 22.57 45.25 -43.40
C VAL A 17 21.12 45.16 -43.88
N THR A 18 20.59 46.26 -44.41
CA THR A 18 19.24 46.30 -45.01
C THR A 18 19.12 45.31 -46.17
N GLU A 19 20.16 45.09 -46.98
CA GLU A 19 20.11 44.09 -48.06
C GLU A 19 19.93 42.66 -47.56
N LYS A 20 20.41 42.36 -46.35
CA LYS A 20 20.46 41.00 -45.78
C LYS A 20 19.28 40.63 -44.90
N ALA A 21 18.25 41.47 -44.79
CA ALA A 21 17.08 41.20 -43.97
C ALA A 21 16.37 39.88 -44.36
N SER A 22 15.98 39.10 -43.36
CA SER A 22 15.58 37.69 -43.49
C SER A 22 14.26 37.50 -44.24
N GLN A 23 13.38 38.50 -44.18
CA GLN A 23 12.03 38.46 -44.76
C GLN A 23 11.93 39.01 -46.19
N ARG A 24 13.02 39.56 -46.75
CA ARG A 24 12.95 40.28 -48.02
C ARG A 24 13.08 39.36 -49.22
N GLN A 25 12.27 39.64 -50.23
CA GLN A 25 12.28 38.94 -51.51
C GLN A 25 12.80 39.88 -52.60
N VAL A 26 13.18 39.32 -53.75
CA VAL A 26 13.46 40.13 -54.94
C VAL A 26 12.15 40.77 -55.39
N VAL A 27 12.06 42.10 -55.30
CA VAL A 27 10.90 42.86 -55.76
C VAL A 27 11.28 43.88 -56.81
N THR A 28 10.34 44.24 -57.67
CA THR A 28 10.46 45.39 -58.57
C THR A 28 9.86 46.63 -57.89
N CYS A 29 10.70 47.65 -57.71
CA CYS A 29 10.31 48.96 -57.21
C CYS A 29 9.52 49.75 -58.28
N GLN A 30 8.83 50.82 -57.89
CA GLN A 30 8.06 51.70 -58.77
C GLN A 30 8.92 52.34 -59.87
N SER A 31 10.20 52.62 -59.58
CA SER A 31 11.23 53.03 -60.55
C SER A 31 11.63 51.95 -61.57
N GLY A 32 11.19 50.70 -61.38
CA GLY A 32 11.50 49.56 -62.25
C GLY A 32 12.79 48.80 -61.88
N TYR A 33 13.55 49.28 -60.90
CA TYR A 33 14.74 48.59 -60.38
C TYR A 33 14.35 47.38 -59.51
N GLN A 34 15.11 46.29 -59.62
CA GLN A 34 14.93 45.08 -58.80
C GLN A 34 15.91 45.05 -57.64
N THR A 35 15.40 44.80 -56.43
CA THR A 35 16.22 44.76 -55.22
C THR A 35 15.68 43.76 -54.19
N THR A 36 16.55 43.32 -53.29
CA THR A 36 16.18 42.64 -52.03
C THR A 36 16.21 43.59 -50.83
N GLU A 37 16.62 44.85 -51.00
CA GLU A 37 16.53 45.90 -49.97
C GLU A 37 15.12 46.51 -49.86
N LEU A 38 14.94 47.40 -48.89
CA LEU A 38 13.91 48.44 -48.99
C LEU A 38 14.09 49.20 -50.31
N CYS A 39 13.01 49.27 -51.10
CA CYS A 39 12.96 50.01 -52.34
C CYS A 39 13.44 51.44 -52.09
N TYR A 40 14.50 51.84 -52.80
CA TYR A 40 15.18 53.11 -52.61
C TYR A 40 14.42 54.27 -53.25
N GLU A 41 13.17 54.44 -52.84
CA GLU A 41 12.23 55.44 -53.32
C GLU A 41 11.13 55.73 -52.28
N TYR A 42 10.61 56.96 -52.26
CA TYR A 42 9.53 57.43 -51.39
C TYR A 42 9.76 57.05 -49.90
N GLU A 43 8.73 56.60 -49.19
CA GLU A 43 8.82 56.25 -47.77
C GLU A 43 9.77 55.08 -47.50
N SER A 44 9.78 54.05 -48.34
CA SER A 44 10.67 52.90 -48.15
C SER A 44 12.14 53.28 -48.34
N GLY A 45 12.43 54.19 -49.27
CA GLY A 45 13.78 54.69 -49.48
C GLY A 45 14.21 55.67 -48.39
N ALA A 46 13.28 56.52 -47.92
CA ALA A 46 13.52 57.38 -46.78
C ALA A 46 13.76 56.60 -45.49
N LEU A 47 13.08 55.46 -45.32
CA LEU A 47 13.32 54.54 -44.22
C LEU A 47 14.66 53.79 -44.36
N ASN A 48 15.05 53.43 -45.58
CA ASN A 48 16.37 52.86 -45.89
C ASN A 48 17.49 53.84 -45.47
N GLU A 49 17.39 55.09 -45.92
CA GLU A 49 18.30 56.18 -45.53
C GLU A 49 18.34 56.41 -44.02
N ALA A 50 17.17 56.47 -43.38
CA ALA A 50 17.09 56.70 -41.95
C ALA A 50 17.70 55.55 -41.14
N PHE A 51 17.45 54.29 -41.50
CA PHE A 51 18.07 53.17 -40.80
C PHE A 51 19.60 53.20 -40.93
N SER A 52 20.13 53.55 -42.10
CA SER A 52 21.56 53.76 -42.30
C SER A 52 22.09 54.91 -41.44
N ASP A 53 21.38 56.03 -41.32
CA ASP A 53 21.71 57.12 -40.39
C ASP A 53 21.69 56.66 -38.93
N TRP A 54 20.73 55.84 -38.53
CA TRP A 54 20.63 55.32 -37.16
C TRP A 54 21.80 54.38 -36.85
N MET A 55 22.18 53.52 -37.79
CA MET A 55 23.36 52.66 -37.66
C MET A 55 24.64 53.49 -37.61
N GLY A 56 24.77 54.52 -38.45
CA GLY A 56 25.87 55.48 -38.42
C GLY A 56 26.02 56.12 -37.05
N THR A 57 24.93 56.72 -36.56
CA THR A 57 24.85 57.38 -35.25
C THR A 57 25.13 56.42 -34.10
N ALA A 58 24.57 55.20 -34.14
CA ALA A 58 24.75 54.21 -33.08
C ALA A 58 26.18 53.64 -33.03
N VAL A 59 26.82 53.41 -34.19
CA VAL A 59 28.24 52.99 -34.25
C VAL A 59 29.15 54.11 -33.77
N GLU A 60 28.87 55.35 -34.17
CA GLU A 60 29.61 56.50 -33.69
C GLU A 60 29.45 56.68 -32.16
N TYR A 61 28.23 56.53 -31.63
CA TYR A 61 27.97 56.52 -30.19
C TYR A 61 28.75 55.40 -29.48
N TYR A 62 28.74 54.18 -30.03
CA TYR A 62 29.48 53.05 -29.44
C TYR A 62 30.99 53.31 -29.38
N TYR A 63 31.56 53.96 -30.40
CA TYR A 63 32.99 54.25 -30.46
C TYR A 63 33.39 55.49 -29.63
N ARG A 64 32.60 56.57 -29.68
CA ARG A 64 32.92 57.89 -29.08
C ARG A 64 32.30 58.12 -27.70
N GLY A 65 31.33 57.31 -27.28
CA GLY A 65 30.60 57.48 -26.02
C GLY A 65 29.92 58.85 -25.92
N TYR A 66 30.03 59.52 -24.76
CA TYR A 66 29.44 60.85 -24.52
C TYR A 66 29.91 61.98 -25.45
N ASN A 67 30.94 61.76 -26.28
CA ASN A 67 31.41 62.73 -27.28
C ASN A 67 30.73 62.55 -28.65
N SER A 68 29.81 61.60 -28.80
CA SER A 68 29.00 61.47 -30.02
C SER A 68 28.02 62.63 -30.15
N ASN A 69 27.56 62.86 -31.36
CA ASN A 69 26.54 63.84 -31.68
C ASN A 69 25.39 63.16 -32.45
N TRP A 70 24.39 63.95 -32.83
CA TRP A 70 23.23 63.52 -33.61
C TRP A 70 23.28 64.02 -35.06
N THR A 71 24.46 64.50 -35.49
CA THR A 71 24.69 64.94 -36.86
C THR A 71 25.28 63.81 -37.69
N MET A 72 25.10 63.88 -39.01
CA MET A 72 25.69 62.92 -39.95
C MET A 72 26.76 63.58 -40.81
N GLY A 73 27.97 63.04 -40.80
CA GLY A 73 29.12 63.37 -41.63
C GLY A 73 29.96 64.56 -41.14
N GLU A 74 29.77 65.05 -39.93
CA GLU A 74 30.37 66.29 -39.42
C GLU A 74 31.90 66.29 -39.35
N ASP A 75 32.54 65.12 -39.25
CA ASP A 75 34.01 64.99 -39.36
C ASP A 75 34.57 65.48 -40.72
N ILE A 76 33.69 65.65 -41.71
CA ILE A 76 34.02 66.15 -43.05
C ILE A 76 33.13 67.33 -43.44
N LYS A 77 31.82 67.10 -43.48
CA LYS A 77 30.77 68.06 -43.78
C LYS A 77 29.44 67.50 -43.30
N THR A 78 28.83 68.17 -42.32
CA THR A 78 27.50 67.78 -41.84
C THR A 78 26.47 67.84 -42.96
N LEU A 79 25.75 66.73 -43.15
CA LEU A 79 24.71 66.56 -44.16
C LEU A 79 23.31 66.57 -43.55
N ARG A 80 23.14 66.03 -42.35
CA ARG A 80 21.86 65.84 -41.66
C ARG A 80 22.02 66.00 -40.15
N ASP A 81 20.92 66.24 -39.47
CA ASP A 81 20.83 66.28 -38.01
C ASP A 81 19.56 65.54 -37.57
N LEU A 82 19.72 64.42 -36.89
CA LEU A 82 18.60 63.58 -36.43
C LEU A 82 17.81 64.30 -35.32
N SER A 83 18.46 65.16 -34.53
CA SER A 83 17.82 65.92 -33.46
C SER A 83 17.05 67.14 -34.00
N ASN A 84 17.51 67.73 -35.10
CA ASN A 84 16.86 68.85 -35.76
C ASN A 84 16.99 68.76 -37.30
N PRO A 85 16.21 67.88 -37.95
CA PRO A 85 16.33 67.65 -39.40
C PRO A 85 16.15 68.94 -40.23
N SER A 86 15.29 69.83 -39.75
CA SER A 86 14.99 71.10 -40.42
C SER A 86 16.19 72.05 -40.53
N ALA A 87 17.28 71.82 -39.77
CA ALA A 87 18.49 72.63 -39.83
C ALA A 87 19.27 72.49 -41.14
N TYR A 88 19.06 71.40 -41.89
CA TYR A 88 19.78 71.10 -43.13
C TYR A 88 18.83 71.00 -44.31
N THR A 89 19.30 71.47 -45.47
CA THR A 89 18.50 71.48 -46.71
C THR A 89 19.13 70.64 -47.80
N SER A 90 18.31 69.95 -48.59
CA SER A 90 18.75 69.26 -49.81
C SER A 90 17.93 69.69 -51.03
N TYR A 91 18.51 69.49 -52.21
CA TYR A 91 17.89 69.90 -53.46
C TYR A 91 16.76 68.95 -53.85
N CYS A 92 15.57 69.51 -54.04
CA CYS A 92 14.36 68.78 -54.43
C CYS A 92 13.55 69.59 -55.43
N SER A 93 13.33 69.02 -56.61
CA SER A 93 12.42 69.57 -57.63
C SER A 93 12.64 71.07 -57.92
N GLY A 94 13.89 71.49 -58.12
CA GLY A 94 14.20 72.88 -58.49
C GLY A 94 14.61 73.81 -57.34
N GLN A 95 14.52 73.39 -56.06
CA GLN A 95 14.82 74.25 -54.91
C GLN A 95 15.42 73.46 -53.74
N ASN A 96 16.19 74.14 -52.88
CA ASN A 96 16.65 73.57 -51.62
C ASN A 96 15.50 73.59 -50.60
N ARG A 97 15.18 72.44 -50.02
CA ARG A 97 14.13 72.29 -49.01
C ARG A 97 14.71 71.72 -47.71
N PRO A 98 14.22 72.13 -46.53
CA PRO A 98 14.63 71.53 -45.25
C PRO A 98 14.15 70.08 -45.16
N GLN A 99 14.86 69.25 -44.41
CA GLN A 99 14.37 67.90 -44.10
C GLN A 99 13.17 68.02 -43.15
N PRO A 100 12.01 67.41 -43.46
CA PRO A 100 10.89 67.39 -42.54
C PRO A 100 11.21 66.58 -41.28
N ASP A 101 10.72 67.04 -40.13
CA ASP A 101 10.81 66.35 -38.84
C ASP A 101 9.46 65.72 -38.42
N HIS A 102 8.40 65.99 -39.18
CA HIS A 102 7.04 65.51 -38.94
C HIS A 102 6.32 65.19 -40.26
N MET A 103 5.40 64.21 -40.25
CA MET A 103 4.72 63.68 -41.42
C MET A 103 3.91 64.73 -42.21
N ASN A 104 3.33 65.71 -41.52
CA ASN A 104 2.69 66.88 -42.15
C ASN A 104 3.63 67.66 -43.10
N GLY A 105 4.94 67.50 -42.97
CA GLY A 105 5.96 68.12 -43.80
C GLY A 105 6.51 67.22 -44.90
N TYR A 106 6.02 65.99 -45.09
CA TYR A 106 6.51 65.05 -46.09
C TYR A 106 6.55 65.65 -47.51
N ILE A 107 7.64 65.39 -48.25
CA ILE A 107 7.93 66.04 -49.53
C ILE A 107 8.08 65.00 -50.64
N ASN A 108 7.40 65.17 -51.78
CA ASN A 108 7.65 64.34 -52.96
C ASN A 108 8.55 65.07 -53.97
N CYS A 109 9.73 64.51 -54.25
CA CYS A 109 10.72 65.07 -55.16
C CYS A 109 10.74 64.35 -56.53
N SER A 110 10.97 65.08 -57.62
CA SER A 110 11.16 64.47 -58.95
C SER A 110 12.54 63.81 -59.10
N ASN A 111 13.49 64.19 -58.25
CA ASN A 111 14.82 63.61 -58.07
C ASN A 111 14.90 62.91 -56.71
N ASP A 112 16.07 62.35 -56.38
CA ASP A 112 16.34 61.77 -55.06
C ASP A 112 15.38 60.63 -54.67
N GLY A 113 14.98 59.81 -55.66
CA GLY A 113 14.05 58.70 -55.43
C GLY A 113 12.69 59.11 -54.86
N GLY A 114 12.21 60.35 -55.03
CA GLY A 114 11.01 60.83 -54.33
C GLY A 114 11.30 61.61 -53.05
N GLY A 115 12.58 61.89 -52.75
CA GLY A 115 13.04 62.66 -51.60
C GLY A 115 13.55 61.79 -50.46
N VAL A 116 14.22 60.68 -50.74
CA VAL A 116 14.64 59.69 -49.73
C VAL A 116 15.57 60.30 -48.67
N HIS A 117 16.53 61.13 -49.07
CA HIS A 117 17.44 61.79 -48.12
C HIS A 117 16.77 62.97 -47.40
N LEU A 118 15.67 63.53 -47.93
CA LEU A 118 14.91 64.58 -47.26
C LEU A 118 13.96 63.98 -46.22
N ASN A 119 13.09 63.08 -46.66
CA ASN A 119 12.04 62.50 -45.84
C ASN A 119 12.59 61.56 -44.78
N SER A 120 13.86 61.11 -44.87
CA SER A 120 14.53 60.41 -43.78
C SER A 120 14.58 61.22 -42.49
N GLY A 121 14.46 62.56 -42.58
CA GLY A 121 14.33 63.45 -41.42
C GLY A 121 13.20 63.07 -40.45
N ILE A 122 12.07 62.55 -40.95
CA ILE A 122 10.91 62.17 -40.13
C ILE A 122 11.25 60.95 -39.22
N PRO A 123 11.66 59.79 -39.78
CA PRO A 123 12.16 58.67 -38.98
C PRO A 123 13.42 59.01 -38.18
N ASN A 124 14.30 59.89 -38.66
CA ASN A 124 15.46 60.36 -37.91
C ASN A 124 15.07 61.13 -36.64
N LYS A 125 14.09 62.03 -36.74
CA LYS A 125 13.55 62.73 -35.56
C LYS A 125 12.88 61.77 -34.58
N MET A 126 12.16 60.77 -35.10
CA MET A 126 11.56 59.71 -34.30
C MET A 126 12.62 58.95 -33.52
N PHE A 127 13.69 58.52 -34.18
CA PHE A 127 14.76 57.74 -33.56
C PHE A 127 15.53 58.55 -32.50
N TYR A 128 15.77 59.83 -32.76
CA TYR A 128 16.30 60.77 -31.76
C TYR A 128 15.39 60.83 -30.52
N LEU A 129 14.08 61.06 -30.70
CA LEU A 129 13.12 61.14 -29.60
C LEU A 129 12.99 59.81 -28.85
N LEU A 130 13.05 58.68 -29.56
CA LEU A 130 13.05 57.36 -28.94
C LEU A 130 14.30 57.16 -28.07
N SER A 131 15.46 57.62 -28.54
CA SER A 131 16.74 57.43 -27.85
C SER A 131 16.90 58.37 -26.65
N GLU A 132 16.76 59.68 -26.88
CA GLU A 132 17.04 60.73 -25.88
C GLU A 132 15.80 61.18 -25.11
N GLY A 133 14.62 61.02 -25.70
CA GLY A 133 13.40 61.63 -25.20
C GLY A 133 13.24 63.10 -25.59
N GLY A 134 12.19 63.72 -25.07
CA GLY A 134 11.82 65.11 -25.30
C GLY A 134 10.41 65.27 -25.85
N THR A 135 9.99 66.52 -26.01
CA THR A 135 8.69 66.88 -26.55
C THR A 135 8.85 67.37 -27.99
N HIS A 136 8.10 66.78 -28.93
CA HIS A 136 8.14 67.24 -30.31
C HIS A 136 7.40 68.57 -30.45
N PRO A 137 7.98 69.61 -31.07
CA PRO A 137 7.43 70.97 -31.06
C PRO A 137 6.10 71.13 -31.80
N VAL A 138 5.84 70.29 -32.82
CA VAL A 138 4.59 70.32 -33.62
C VAL A 138 3.44 69.55 -32.97
N SER A 139 3.65 68.30 -32.57
CA SER A 139 2.61 67.43 -32.00
C SER A 139 2.41 67.62 -30.50
N ASN A 140 3.37 68.25 -29.81
CA ASN A 140 3.44 68.40 -28.36
C ASN A 140 3.41 67.05 -27.59
N ILE A 141 3.74 65.94 -28.28
CA ILE A 141 3.84 64.62 -27.68
C ILE A 141 5.21 64.50 -27.02
N THR A 142 5.19 64.10 -25.75
CA THR A 142 6.41 63.87 -24.96
C THR A 142 6.78 62.39 -25.01
N VAL A 143 8.05 62.14 -25.30
CA VAL A 143 8.68 60.83 -25.33
C VAL A 143 9.70 60.78 -24.21
N GLN A 144 9.61 59.79 -23.34
CA GLN A 144 10.71 59.35 -22.48
C GLN A 144 11.70 58.55 -23.33
N GLY A 145 12.98 58.93 -23.28
CA GLY A 145 14.04 58.21 -24.01
C GLY A 145 14.31 56.83 -23.41
N ILE A 146 14.53 55.84 -24.27
CA ILE A 146 14.88 54.46 -23.87
C ILE A 146 16.37 54.16 -24.00
N GLY A 147 17.15 55.17 -24.40
CA GLY A 147 18.57 55.05 -24.70
C GLY A 147 18.83 54.51 -26.11
N ILE A 148 19.88 55.01 -26.74
CA ILE A 148 20.24 54.68 -28.13
C ILE A 148 20.50 53.18 -28.34
N SER A 149 21.04 52.47 -27.35
CA SER A 149 21.27 51.01 -27.45
C SER A 149 19.96 50.23 -27.58
N SER A 150 18.94 50.58 -26.79
CA SER A 150 17.63 49.94 -26.86
C SER A 150 16.91 50.32 -28.15
N ALA A 151 17.00 51.60 -28.55
CA ALA A 151 16.40 52.12 -29.77
C ALA A 151 16.97 51.45 -31.03
N ILE A 152 18.31 51.37 -31.15
CA ILE A 152 18.95 50.74 -32.33
C ILE A 152 18.68 49.24 -32.36
N TRP A 153 18.59 48.56 -31.21
CA TRP A 153 18.29 47.12 -31.19
C TRP A 153 16.85 46.82 -31.66
N ILE A 154 15.88 47.66 -31.27
CA ILE A 154 14.51 47.59 -31.78
C ILE A 154 14.48 47.85 -33.28
N ALA A 155 15.15 48.92 -33.73
CA ALA A 155 15.21 49.27 -35.15
C ALA A 155 15.90 48.20 -36.00
N TYR A 156 17.00 47.61 -35.52
CA TYR A 156 17.70 46.52 -36.18
C TYR A 156 16.80 45.30 -36.34
N ARG A 157 16.13 44.87 -35.26
CA ARG A 157 15.18 43.74 -35.33
C ARG A 157 14.00 44.06 -36.26
N ALA A 158 13.44 45.26 -36.19
CA ALA A 158 12.38 45.72 -37.09
C ALA A 158 12.79 45.64 -38.56
N ASN A 159 13.99 46.14 -38.88
CA ASN A 159 14.57 46.10 -40.22
C ASN A 159 14.82 44.68 -40.72
N MET A 160 15.34 43.81 -39.86
CA MET A 160 15.71 42.44 -40.24
C MET A 160 14.50 41.52 -40.40
N ASP A 161 13.48 41.66 -39.54
CA ASP A 161 12.46 40.63 -39.37
C ASP A 161 11.02 41.08 -39.65
N TYR A 162 10.75 42.39 -39.79
CA TYR A 162 9.38 42.89 -39.96
C TYR A 162 9.18 43.77 -41.18
N TRP A 163 10.17 44.59 -41.56
CA TRP A 163 10.02 45.53 -42.66
C TRP A 163 10.20 44.87 -44.03
N GLN A 164 9.11 44.85 -44.79
CA GLN A 164 9.08 44.38 -46.18
C GLN A 164 9.68 45.42 -47.15
N ASN A 165 10.06 44.99 -48.35
CA ASN A 165 10.77 45.83 -49.33
C ASN A 165 10.06 47.16 -49.67
N LYS A 166 8.74 47.28 -49.49
CA LYS A 166 7.96 48.51 -49.78
C LYS A 166 7.36 49.15 -48.53
N ALA A 167 7.99 48.93 -47.36
CA ALA A 167 7.50 49.44 -46.09
C ALA A 167 7.27 50.96 -46.12
N THR A 168 6.07 51.37 -45.70
CA THR A 168 5.73 52.75 -45.35
C THR A 168 6.24 53.09 -43.96
N PHE A 169 6.19 54.36 -43.56
CA PHE A 169 6.47 54.76 -42.18
C PHE A 169 5.47 54.15 -41.19
N LYS A 170 4.23 53.86 -41.63
CA LYS A 170 3.27 53.13 -40.79
C LYS A 170 3.68 51.67 -40.60
N ASP A 171 4.14 51.00 -41.66
CA ASP A 171 4.71 49.65 -41.54
C ASP A 171 5.97 49.66 -40.68
N ALA A 172 6.74 50.77 -40.73
CA ALA A 172 7.92 50.96 -39.90
C ALA A 172 7.56 51.00 -38.41
N LEU A 173 6.55 51.81 -38.04
CA LEU A 173 5.96 51.85 -36.70
C LEU A 173 5.50 50.45 -36.27
N ASP A 174 4.71 49.76 -37.08
CA ASP A 174 4.17 48.44 -36.72
C ASP A 174 5.28 47.41 -36.49
N GLY A 175 6.29 47.39 -37.38
CA GLY A 175 7.44 46.51 -37.24
C GLY A 175 8.31 46.83 -36.02
N MET A 176 8.48 48.11 -35.68
CA MET A 176 9.22 48.51 -34.47
C MET A 176 8.43 48.20 -33.19
N VAL A 177 7.10 48.33 -33.20
CA VAL A 177 6.26 47.89 -32.07
C VAL A 177 6.37 46.38 -31.89
N ALA A 178 6.22 45.60 -32.96
CA ALA A 178 6.34 44.14 -32.89
C ALA A 178 7.74 43.71 -32.40
N ALA A 179 8.80 44.34 -32.92
CA ALA A 179 10.17 44.10 -32.46
C ALA A 179 10.35 44.44 -30.97
N ALA A 180 9.82 45.57 -30.52
CA ALA A 180 9.90 45.96 -29.11
C ALA A 180 9.09 45.03 -28.20
N GLU A 181 7.91 44.57 -28.64
CA GLU A 181 7.10 43.58 -27.92
C GLU A 181 7.83 42.24 -27.81
N ASP A 182 8.51 41.82 -28.88
CA ASP A 182 9.31 40.60 -28.92
C ASP A 182 10.56 40.65 -28.03
N ILE A 183 11.17 41.84 -27.85
CA ILE A 183 12.39 42.02 -27.05
C ILE A 183 12.05 42.27 -25.57
N TYR A 184 11.07 43.13 -25.30
CA TYR A 184 10.80 43.70 -23.97
C TYR A 184 9.42 43.31 -23.40
N GLY A 185 8.56 42.70 -24.21
CA GLY A 185 7.22 42.29 -23.82
C GLY A 185 6.13 43.34 -24.08
N LEU A 186 4.88 42.85 -24.11
CA LEU A 186 3.67 43.69 -24.28
C LEU A 186 3.59 44.77 -23.20
N ASN A 187 3.23 45.99 -23.60
CA ASN A 187 3.06 47.17 -22.73
C ASN A 187 4.32 47.57 -21.93
N SER A 188 5.50 47.09 -22.31
CA SER A 188 6.77 47.57 -21.76
C SER A 188 6.96 49.07 -22.00
N ASN A 189 7.84 49.69 -21.21
CA ASN A 189 8.21 51.08 -21.42
C ASN A 189 8.71 51.29 -22.85
N GLU A 190 9.53 50.38 -23.37
CA GLU A 190 10.08 50.42 -24.72
C GLU A 190 8.99 50.41 -25.79
N VAL A 191 7.99 49.54 -25.67
CA VAL A 191 6.85 49.50 -26.60
C VAL A 191 6.05 50.80 -26.56
N ASN A 192 5.79 51.33 -25.36
CA ASN A 192 5.07 52.59 -25.20
C ASN A 192 5.85 53.75 -25.82
N GLN A 193 7.16 53.78 -25.64
CA GLN A 193 8.02 54.84 -26.15
C GLN A 193 8.21 54.78 -27.66
N VAL A 194 8.23 53.59 -28.28
CA VAL A 194 8.15 53.45 -29.74
C VAL A 194 6.85 54.06 -30.29
N LYS A 195 5.70 53.73 -29.68
CA LYS A 195 4.39 54.28 -30.08
C LYS A 195 4.35 55.80 -29.91
N ASN A 196 4.87 56.32 -28.80
CA ASN A 196 4.95 57.75 -28.52
C ASN A 196 5.89 58.48 -29.50
N ALA A 197 7.06 57.92 -29.82
CA ALA A 197 8.03 58.54 -30.73
C ALA A 197 7.51 58.66 -32.16
N TRP A 198 6.90 57.60 -32.69
CA TRP A 198 6.27 57.65 -34.01
C TRP A 198 5.05 58.59 -34.03
N ALA A 199 4.20 58.54 -33.00
CA ALA A 199 3.06 59.46 -32.90
C ALA A 199 3.55 60.92 -32.83
N ALA A 200 4.68 61.18 -32.17
CA ALA A 200 5.29 62.50 -32.05
C ALA A 200 5.70 63.09 -33.41
N VAL A 201 6.12 62.26 -34.36
CA VAL A 201 6.43 62.68 -35.74
C VAL A 201 5.24 62.53 -36.69
N GLY A 202 4.04 62.28 -36.18
CA GLY A 202 2.79 62.28 -36.96
C GLY A 202 2.41 60.93 -37.58
N ILE A 203 3.02 59.83 -37.15
CA ILE A 203 2.67 58.47 -37.58
C ILE A 203 2.14 57.67 -36.39
N GLY A 204 0.84 57.32 -36.43
CA GLY A 204 0.14 56.69 -35.29
C GLY A 204 -0.56 57.70 -34.39
N THR A 205 -1.09 57.25 -33.25
CA THR A 205 -1.87 58.07 -32.31
C THR A 205 -1.52 57.76 -30.86
N ILE A 206 -1.82 58.72 -29.98
CA ILE A 206 -1.81 58.53 -28.53
C ILE A 206 -3.23 58.26 -28.00
N PRO A 207 -3.40 57.47 -26.93
CA PRO A 207 -4.70 57.16 -26.35
C PRO A 207 -5.54 58.36 -25.91
N ALA A 208 -6.86 58.24 -26.06
CA ALA A 208 -7.83 59.21 -25.57
C ALA A 208 -8.61 58.64 -24.37
N ILE A 209 -8.62 59.38 -23.26
CA ILE A 209 -9.40 59.09 -22.06
C ILE A 209 -10.61 60.01 -22.06
N THR A 210 -11.81 59.43 -22.11
CA THR A 210 -13.07 60.17 -22.00
C THR A 210 -13.74 59.86 -20.67
N ALA A 211 -14.30 60.88 -20.02
CA ALA A 211 -15.00 60.77 -18.75
C ALA A 211 -16.35 61.47 -18.84
N SER A 212 -17.41 60.85 -18.31
CA SER A 212 -18.76 61.44 -18.24
C SER A 212 -19.44 61.15 -16.90
N ALA A 213 -20.49 61.90 -16.57
CA ALA A 213 -21.31 61.70 -15.36
C ALA A 213 -22.66 61.05 -15.72
N SER A 214 -23.12 60.12 -14.87
CA SER A 214 -24.40 59.43 -15.02
C SER A 214 -25.14 59.31 -13.67
N PRO A 215 -26.34 59.91 -13.51
CA PRO A 215 -26.93 60.89 -14.42
C PRO A 215 -26.05 62.15 -14.51
N SER A 216 -26.18 62.90 -15.60
CA SER A 216 -25.43 64.16 -15.79
C SER A 216 -25.76 65.21 -14.74
N SER A 217 -26.95 65.17 -14.14
CA SER A 217 -27.34 66.00 -12.99
C SER A 217 -26.63 65.60 -11.69
N GLY A 218 -26.09 64.39 -11.61
CA GLY A 218 -25.55 63.81 -10.38
C GLY A 218 -24.17 64.35 -9.98
N GLY A 219 -23.40 64.89 -10.93
CA GLY A 219 -22.09 65.44 -10.63
C GLY A 219 -21.32 65.93 -11.85
N THR A 220 -20.08 66.36 -11.61
CA THR A 220 -19.12 66.77 -12.63
C THR A 220 -17.91 65.83 -12.64
N VAL A 221 -17.24 65.77 -13.80
CA VAL A 221 -16.04 64.94 -14.00
C VAL A 221 -14.92 65.74 -14.65
N SER A 222 -13.67 65.41 -14.32
CA SER A 222 -12.46 65.96 -14.96
C SER A 222 -11.38 64.89 -15.12
N GLY A 223 -10.32 65.20 -15.88
CA GLY A 223 -9.19 64.28 -16.13
C GLY A 223 -9.24 63.51 -17.45
N GLY A 224 -10.24 63.78 -18.31
CA GLY A 224 -10.22 63.32 -19.70
C GLY A 224 -9.22 64.09 -20.57
N GLY A 225 -8.77 63.49 -21.67
CA GLY A 225 -7.79 64.07 -22.59
C GLY A 225 -6.99 63.03 -23.37
N SER A 226 -6.02 63.48 -24.18
CA SER A 226 -5.06 62.61 -24.86
C SER A 226 -3.81 62.43 -24.01
N TYR A 227 -3.34 61.20 -23.86
CA TYR A 227 -2.22 60.85 -22.98
C TYR A 227 -1.20 59.99 -23.73
N PRO A 228 0.12 60.23 -23.56
CA PRO A 228 1.14 59.32 -24.07
C PRO A 228 0.93 57.88 -23.55
N TRP A 229 1.29 56.89 -24.36
CA TRP A 229 1.32 55.49 -23.95
C TRP A 229 2.19 55.32 -22.70
N GLY A 230 1.72 54.55 -21.72
CA GLY A 230 2.42 54.32 -20.45
C GLY A 230 2.30 55.46 -19.43
N ALA A 231 1.71 56.61 -19.78
CA ALA A 231 1.51 57.71 -18.84
C ALA A 231 0.47 57.35 -17.76
N SER A 232 0.52 58.05 -16.63
CA SER A 232 -0.53 57.99 -15.61
C SER A 232 -1.63 59.00 -15.92
N ALA A 233 -2.88 58.53 -16.06
CA ALA A 233 -4.06 59.38 -16.15
C ALA A 233 -4.86 59.32 -14.85
N THR A 234 -5.39 60.47 -14.40
CA THR A 234 -6.25 60.55 -13.22
C THR A 234 -7.56 61.21 -13.60
N VAL A 235 -8.67 60.49 -13.40
CA VAL A 235 -10.03 61.05 -13.52
C VAL A 235 -10.61 61.32 -12.14
N THR A 236 -11.39 62.38 -12.01
CA THR A 236 -12.01 62.80 -10.74
C THR A 236 -13.49 63.10 -10.92
N ALA A 237 -14.30 62.63 -9.98
CA ALA A 237 -15.74 62.86 -9.92
C ALA A 237 -16.08 63.72 -8.70
N SER A 238 -16.96 64.70 -8.87
CA SER A 238 -17.51 65.52 -7.79
C SER A 238 -19.03 65.45 -7.84
N ALA A 239 -19.66 64.96 -6.78
CA ALA A 239 -21.11 64.88 -6.70
C ALA A 239 -21.73 66.28 -6.53
N ASN A 240 -22.88 66.49 -7.18
CA ASN A 240 -23.71 67.67 -6.96
C ASN A 240 -24.53 67.50 -5.68
N SER A 241 -25.04 68.59 -5.11
CA SER A 241 -25.90 68.55 -3.92
C SER A 241 -27.10 67.61 -4.11
N GLY A 242 -27.36 66.74 -3.14
CA GLY A 242 -28.44 65.74 -3.18
C GLY A 242 -28.10 64.47 -3.95
N TYR A 243 -26.83 64.31 -4.34
CA TYR A 243 -26.28 63.10 -4.95
C TYR A 243 -25.01 62.67 -4.25
N GLN A 244 -24.72 61.38 -4.36
CA GLN A 244 -23.47 60.76 -3.92
C GLN A 244 -22.83 60.01 -5.10
N PHE A 245 -21.50 60.07 -5.17
CA PHE A 245 -20.74 59.28 -6.12
C PHE A 245 -20.77 57.80 -5.70
N VAL A 246 -21.06 56.92 -6.66
CA VAL A 246 -21.15 55.47 -6.46
C VAL A 246 -19.86 54.79 -6.89
N ASN A 247 -19.51 54.91 -8.17
CA ASN A 247 -18.34 54.29 -8.76
C ASN A 247 -18.03 54.86 -10.16
N TRP A 248 -16.85 54.54 -10.67
CA TRP A 248 -16.49 54.63 -12.08
C TRP A 248 -16.78 53.32 -12.78
N THR A 249 -17.38 53.36 -13.96
CA THR A 249 -17.58 52.19 -14.82
C THR A 249 -16.99 52.38 -16.22
N GLU A 250 -16.62 51.27 -16.86
CA GLU A 250 -16.20 51.18 -18.25
C GLU A 250 -16.98 50.05 -18.91
N ASN A 251 -17.71 50.34 -20.00
CA ASN A 251 -18.61 49.38 -20.64
C ASN A 251 -19.62 48.73 -19.67
N GLY A 252 -20.06 49.47 -18.65
CA GLY A 252 -20.96 48.99 -17.60
C GLY A 252 -20.30 48.26 -16.44
N ASN A 253 -19.01 47.93 -16.52
CA ASN A 253 -18.27 47.22 -15.47
C ASN A 253 -17.59 48.20 -14.51
N GLU A 254 -17.66 47.95 -13.22
CA GLU A 254 -17.00 48.78 -12.20
C GLU A 254 -15.48 48.70 -12.32
N VAL A 255 -14.83 49.87 -12.39
CA VAL A 255 -13.36 50.00 -12.45
C VAL A 255 -12.76 50.70 -11.24
N SER A 256 -13.56 51.46 -10.48
CA SER A 256 -13.12 52.09 -9.22
C SER A 256 -14.30 52.57 -8.40
N ARG A 257 -14.24 52.46 -7.07
CA ARG A 257 -15.18 53.13 -6.13
C ARG A 257 -14.64 54.43 -5.56
N SER A 258 -13.39 54.78 -5.90
CA SER A 258 -12.81 56.05 -5.50
C SER A 258 -13.23 57.13 -6.48
N ALA A 259 -13.74 58.25 -5.96
CA ALA A 259 -14.09 59.42 -6.77
C ALA A 259 -12.88 59.93 -7.58
N THR A 260 -11.66 59.73 -7.07
CA THR A 260 -10.39 59.93 -7.78
C THR A 260 -9.85 58.58 -8.23
N TYR A 261 -9.71 58.37 -9.53
CA TYR A 261 -9.22 57.12 -10.11
C TYR A 261 -8.01 57.36 -11.02
N THR A 262 -6.87 56.79 -10.62
CA THR A 262 -5.59 56.88 -11.33
C THR A 262 -5.22 55.53 -11.95
N PHE A 263 -4.78 55.54 -13.22
CA PHE A 263 -4.41 54.33 -13.96
C PHE A 263 -3.34 54.59 -15.02
N THR A 264 -2.60 53.55 -15.40
CA THR A 264 -1.64 53.58 -16.51
C THR A 264 -2.38 53.47 -17.85
N VAL A 265 -2.02 54.35 -18.79
CA VAL A 265 -2.64 54.46 -20.11
C VAL A 265 -2.03 53.43 -21.07
N ASN A 266 -2.74 52.32 -21.25
CA ASN A 266 -2.38 51.27 -22.21
C ASN A 266 -3.33 51.23 -23.42
N GLY A 267 -4.13 52.26 -23.62
CA GLY A 267 -5.15 52.35 -24.66
C GLY A 267 -6.22 53.39 -24.34
N SER A 268 -7.05 53.71 -25.33
CA SER A 268 -8.15 54.66 -25.17
C SER A 268 -9.24 54.06 -24.28
N ARG A 269 -9.87 54.90 -23.43
CA ARG A 269 -10.87 54.48 -22.43
C ARG A 269 -12.06 55.42 -22.39
N THR A 270 -13.21 54.86 -22.02
CA THR A 270 -14.46 55.62 -21.81
C THR A 270 -15.01 55.28 -20.44
N LEU A 271 -14.91 56.24 -19.52
CA LEU A 271 -15.24 56.09 -18.12
C LEU A 271 -16.50 56.88 -17.76
N VAL A 272 -17.38 56.28 -16.97
CA VAL A 272 -18.62 56.90 -16.50
C VAL A 272 -18.60 56.95 -14.97
N ALA A 273 -18.67 58.15 -14.40
CA ALA A 273 -18.90 58.37 -12.99
C ALA A 273 -20.39 58.23 -12.68
N ASN A 274 -20.77 57.20 -11.93
CA ASN A 274 -22.14 56.94 -11.56
C ASN A 274 -22.47 57.63 -10.24
N PHE A 275 -23.63 58.27 -10.19
CA PHE A 275 -24.16 58.97 -9.03
C PHE A 275 -25.55 58.45 -8.70
N THR A 276 -25.92 58.49 -7.42
CA THR A 276 -27.28 58.18 -6.96
C THR A 276 -27.79 59.28 -6.06
N VAL A 277 -29.12 59.42 -5.97
CA VAL A 277 -29.79 60.44 -5.16
C VAL A 277 -29.63 60.12 -3.68
N ASP A 278 -29.47 61.16 -2.86
CA ASP A 278 -29.43 61.03 -1.40
C ASP A 278 -30.82 60.69 -0.83
N LYS A 279 -30.92 59.65 -0.01
CA LYS A 279 -32.18 59.20 0.62
C LYS A 279 -31.91 58.37 1.88
N PRO A 280 -32.85 58.29 2.85
CA PRO A 280 -32.74 57.32 3.93
C PRO A 280 -32.96 55.91 3.36
N ILE A 281 -32.25 54.92 3.90
CA ILE A 281 -32.41 53.51 3.51
C ILE A 281 -32.50 52.69 4.78
N ILE A 282 -33.63 52.02 4.99
CA ILE A 282 -33.83 51.10 6.11
C ILE A 282 -33.18 49.76 5.79
N SER A 283 -32.31 49.31 6.69
CA SER A 283 -31.79 47.96 6.71
C SER A 283 -32.08 47.33 8.06
N ILE A 284 -32.23 46.02 8.11
CA ILE A 284 -32.36 45.27 9.36
C ILE A 284 -31.53 43.99 9.32
N SER A 285 -30.92 43.67 10.45
CA SER A 285 -30.23 42.40 10.64
C SER A 285 -30.72 41.70 11.92
N PRO A 286 -31.20 40.45 11.84
CA PRO A 286 -31.42 39.65 10.62
C PRO A 286 -32.70 40.09 9.86
N THR A 287 -32.81 39.76 8.57
CA THR A 287 -33.99 40.08 7.74
C THR A 287 -35.17 39.13 7.92
N SER A 288 -34.96 38.02 8.61
CA SER A 288 -35.99 37.09 9.09
C SER A 288 -35.42 36.30 10.27
N HIS A 289 -36.28 35.64 11.04
CA HIS A 289 -35.81 34.72 12.06
C HIS A 289 -36.75 33.54 12.24
N ASN A 290 -36.18 32.33 12.17
CA ASN A 290 -36.83 31.13 12.67
C ASN A 290 -36.30 30.86 14.08
N PHE A 291 -37.18 30.97 15.08
CA PHE A 291 -36.83 30.66 16.47
C PHE A 291 -36.57 29.17 16.68
N GLY A 292 -36.96 28.32 15.72
CA GLY A 292 -36.75 26.89 15.77
C GLY A 292 -37.88 26.18 16.51
N TYR A 293 -37.50 25.14 17.25
CA TYR A 293 -38.44 24.25 17.93
C TYR A 293 -38.50 24.57 19.42
N TYR A 294 -39.71 24.74 19.93
CA TYR A 294 -39.98 24.85 21.37
C TYR A 294 -41.21 24.03 21.73
N TYR A 295 -41.22 23.46 22.92
CA TYR A 295 -42.40 22.74 23.38
C TYR A 295 -43.50 23.72 23.80
N VAL A 296 -44.75 23.28 23.65
CA VAL A 296 -45.91 24.07 24.10
C VAL A 296 -45.73 24.45 25.58
N GLY A 297 -45.75 25.76 25.86
CA GLY A 297 -45.53 26.32 27.20
C GLY A 297 -44.10 26.82 27.48
N GLU A 298 -43.13 26.57 26.60
CA GLU A 298 -41.80 27.15 26.68
C GLU A 298 -41.72 28.52 26.00
N VAL A 299 -40.74 29.34 26.42
CA VAL A 299 -40.46 30.65 25.82
C VAL A 299 -39.00 30.66 25.34
N SER A 300 -38.79 31.06 24.09
CA SER A 300 -37.45 31.16 23.52
C SER A 300 -36.60 32.26 24.21
N PRO A 301 -35.26 32.18 24.15
CA PRO A 301 -34.40 33.35 24.35
C PRO A 301 -34.78 34.49 23.39
N PRO A 302 -34.46 35.75 23.74
CA PRO A 302 -34.79 36.88 22.89
C PRO A 302 -33.87 36.95 21.68
N ARG A 303 -34.43 37.27 20.52
CA ARG A 303 -33.68 37.59 19.31
C ARG A 303 -33.59 39.09 19.14
N ASN A 304 -32.36 39.61 19.07
CA ASN A 304 -32.09 40.99 18.67
C ASN A 304 -32.27 41.18 17.16
N PHE A 305 -32.96 42.24 16.79
CA PHE A 305 -33.01 42.81 15.46
C PHE A 305 -32.43 44.23 15.51
N ILE A 306 -31.43 44.49 14.68
CA ILE A 306 -30.74 45.77 14.59
C ILE A 306 -31.24 46.46 13.34
N ILE A 307 -31.94 47.58 13.52
CA ILE A 307 -32.40 48.42 12.41
C ILE A 307 -31.35 49.51 12.22
N THR A 308 -30.84 49.64 11.00
CA THR A 308 -29.75 50.54 10.66
C THR A 308 -30.19 51.44 9.51
N ASN A 309 -29.86 52.73 9.61
CA ASN A 309 -29.94 53.63 8.47
C ASN A 309 -28.68 53.51 7.62
N THR A 310 -28.77 52.80 6.49
CA THR A 310 -27.68 52.65 5.52
C THR A 310 -27.76 53.67 4.38
N GLY A 311 -28.73 54.60 4.46
CA GLY A 311 -28.88 55.69 3.50
C GLY A 311 -28.01 56.89 3.84
N THR A 312 -28.23 57.98 3.12
CA THR A 312 -27.49 59.24 3.27
C THR A 312 -28.31 60.39 3.85
N GLN A 313 -29.58 60.15 4.17
CA GLN A 313 -30.42 61.07 4.94
C GLN A 313 -30.98 60.39 6.19
N ALA A 314 -31.48 61.18 7.14
CA ALA A 314 -32.03 60.66 8.40
C ALA A 314 -33.28 59.77 8.16
N LEU A 315 -33.28 58.59 8.76
CA LEU A 315 -34.37 57.61 8.68
C LEU A 315 -35.28 57.77 9.90
N ILE A 316 -36.56 58.05 9.68
CA ILE A 316 -37.58 58.18 10.72
C ILE A 316 -38.34 56.85 10.82
N ILE A 317 -38.32 56.23 11.99
CA ILE A 317 -39.00 54.96 12.27
C ILE A 317 -40.38 55.24 12.88
N GLY A 318 -41.42 54.60 12.34
CA GLY A 318 -42.77 54.65 12.86
C GLY A 318 -42.99 53.78 14.11
N SER A 319 -44.25 53.43 14.38
CA SER A 319 -44.58 52.48 15.47
C SER A 319 -44.40 51.04 15.00
N ILE A 320 -43.56 50.26 15.68
CA ILE A 320 -43.29 48.86 15.34
C ILE A 320 -44.31 47.93 16.02
N TYR A 321 -44.85 46.97 15.28
CA TYR A 321 -45.87 46.03 15.77
C TYR A 321 -45.72 44.63 15.15
N LEU A 322 -46.39 43.64 15.75
CA LEU A 322 -46.46 42.26 15.24
C LEU A 322 -47.78 42.06 14.48
N ILE A 323 -47.71 41.40 13.32
CA ILE A 323 -48.87 40.98 12.52
C ILE A 323 -48.78 39.50 12.15
N GLY A 324 -49.90 38.95 11.69
CA GLY A 324 -50.02 37.55 11.27
C GLY A 324 -51.01 36.76 12.11
N VAL A 325 -51.42 35.60 11.60
CA VAL A 325 -52.42 34.73 12.24
C VAL A 325 -51.94 34.15 13.57
N ASP A 326 -50.64 33.93 13.71
CA ASP A 326 -50.01 33.41 14.92
C ASP A 326 -49.26 34.51 15.71
N ALA A 327 -49.57 35.79 15.50
CA ALA A 327 -48.84 36.90 16.13
C ALA A 327 -48.83 36.81 17.67
N SER A 328 -49.85 36.22 18.28
CA SER A 328 -49.94 35.98 19.73
C SER A 328 -48.93 34.95 20.26
N ASP A 329 -48.37 34.09 19.39
CA ASP A 329 -47.30 33.14 19.73
C ASP A 329 -45.91 33.82 19.72
N PHE A 330 -45.83 35.11 19.39
CA PHE A 330 -44.60 35.90 19.40
C PHE A 330 -44.72 37.10 20.35
N ILE A 331 -43.61 37.46 20.99
CA ILE A 331 -43.56 38.54 21.99
C ILE A 331 -42.59 39.61 21.50
N LYS A 332 -43.03 40.87 21.45
CA LYS A 332 -42.18 42.05 21.18
C LYS A 332 -41.71 42.64 22.51
N GLU A 333 -40.40 42.81 22.69
CA GLU A 333 -39.81 43.39 23.91
C GLU A 333 -38.59 44.26 23.58
N ASN A 334 -38.14 45.07 24.54
CA ASN A 334 -36.92 45.90 24.44
C ASN A 334 -36.83 46.75 23.16
N ASP A 335 -37.93 47.41 22.80
CA ASP A 335 -38.06 48.26 21.61
C ASP A 335 -37.45 49.65 21.84
N ASN A 336 -36.23 49.85 21.33
CA ASN A 336 -35.53 51.13 21.33
C ASN A 336 -35.62 51.85 19.97
N CYS A 337 -36.52 51.41 19.08
CA CYS A 337 -36.58 51.87 17.69
C CYS A 337 -37.84 52.67 17.37
N THR A 338 -38.98 52.31 17.96
CA THR A 338 -40.25 52.99 17.68
C THR A 338 -40.14 54.50 17.89
N GLY A 339 -40.47 55.28 16.86
CA GLY A 339 -40.50 56.75 16.90
C GLY A 339 -39.12 57.43 16.83
N GLN A 340 -38.03 56.68 16.65
CA GLN A 340 -36.68 57.26 16.57
C GLN A 340 -36.39 57.84 15.19
N THR A 341 -35.51 58.85 15.18
CA THR A 341 -34.82 59.33 13.97
C THR A 341 -33.38 58.84 14.01
N LEU A 342 -33.00 57.99 13.07
CA LEU A 342 -31.66 57.45 12.93
C LEU A 342 -30.86 58.31 11.94
N ASP A 343 -29.82 58.96 12.42
CA ASP A 343 -28.82 59.61 11.56
C ASP A 343 -28.11 58.56 10.68
N VAL A 344 -27.43 59.03 9.64
CA VAL A 344 -26.69 58.19 8.69
C VAL A 344 -25.72 57.26 9.42
N MET A 345 -25.74 55.98 9.06
CA MET A 345 -24.91 54.90 9.65
C MET A 345 -25.15 54.63 11.14
N THR A 346 -26.24 55.15 11.73
CA THR A 346 -26.66 54.81 13.08
C THR A 346 -27.71 53.71 13.10
N SER A 347 -27.91 53.10 14.26
CA SER A 347 -28.81 51.96 14.45
C SER A 347 -29.55 51.99 15.77
N CYS A 348 -30.68 51.31 15.84
CA CYS A 348 -31.42 51.00 17.06
C CYS A 348 -31.71 49.49 17.13
N THR A 349 -32.22 49.02 18.27
CA THR A 349 -32.50 47.59 18.50
C THR A 349 -33.91 47.33 18.97
N ILE A 350 -34.46 46.20 18.57
CA ILE A 350 -35.70 45.63 19.10
C ILE A 350 -35.55 44.11 19.29
N GLN A 351 -36.27 43.52 20.25
CA GLN A 351 -36.25 42.08 20.49
C GLN A 351 -37.60 41.42 20.20
N ALA A 352 -37.53 40.17 19.75
CA ALA A 352 -38.68 39.29 19.70
C ALA A 352 -38.38 37.91 20.33
N ARG A 353 -39.41 37.24 20.86
CA ARG A 353 -39.38 35.85 21.34
C ARG A 353 -40.50 35.03 20.71
N PHE A 354 -40.36 33.72 20.77
CA PHE A 354 -41.38 32.74 20.39
C PHE A 354 -41.87 31.97 21.63
N SER A 355 -43.18 31.82 21.77
CA SER A 355 -43.86 31.16 22.89
C SER A 355 -45.09 30.41 22.36
N PRO A 356 -44.93 29.18 21.82
CA PRO A 356 -46.03 28.46 21.19
C PRO A 356 -47.11 28.01 22.17
N ALA A 357 -48.36 28.39 21.91
CA ALA A 357 -49.54 27.92 22.65
C ALA A 357 -50.08 26.57 22.14
N SER A 358 -49.67 26.13 20.94
CA SER A 358 -50.08 24.85 20.35
C SER A 358 -49.01 24.29 19.40
N ALA A 359 -49.08 22.99 19.15
CA ALA A 359 -48.16 22.33 18.23
C ALA A 359 -48.44 22.71 16.76
N GLY A 360 -47.39 22.77 15.95
CA GLY A 360 -47.44 23.16 14.54
C GLY A 360 -46.51 24.35 14.22
N ILE A 361 -46.37 24.65 12.93
CA ILE A 361 -45.63 25.81 12.44
C ILE A 361 -46.43 27.07 12.73
N LYS A 362 -45.75 28.09 13.26
CA LYS A 362 -46.29 29.41 13.61
C LYS A 362 -45.60 30.48 12.79
N ASN A 363 -46.38 31.39 12.21
CA ASN A 363 -45.86 32.47 11.37
C ASN A 363 -46.42 33.84 11.79
N ALA A 364 -45.53 34.81 11.92
CA ALA A 364 -45.85 36.22 12.14
C ALA A 364 -44.84 37.10 11.40
N SER A 365 -45.07 38.42 11.38
CA SER A 365 -44.09 39.40 10.90
C SER A 365 -43.93 40.52 11.93
N LEU A 366 -42.70 40.98 12.10
CA LEU A 366 -42.40 42.23 12.79
C LEU A 366 -42.41 43.36 11.75
N SER A 367 -43.41 44.22 11.81
CA SER A 367 -43.67 45.29 10.85
C SER A 367 -43.08 46.62 11.30
N ILE A 368 -42.28 47.25 10.45
CA ILE A 368 -41.48 48.44 10.74
C ILE A 368 -41.77 49.54 9.70
N PRO A 369 -42.70 50.47 9.98
CA PRO A 369 -42.93 51.62 9.11
C PRO A 369 -41.74 52.59 9.13
N SER A 370 -41.42 53.23 8.01
CA SER A 370 -40.36 54.26 7.94
C SER A 370 -40.60 55.30 6.84
N ASN A 371 -39.76 56.35 6.80
CA ASN A 371 -39.72 57.31 5.68
C ASN A 371 -38.75 56.92 4.55
N ASP A 372 -38.25 55.67 4.52
CA ASP A 372 -37.53 55.15 3.36
C ASP A 372 -38.48 55.15 2.14
N PRO A 373 -38.18 55.92 1.07
CA PRO A 373 -39.05 56.02 -0.09
C PRO A 373 -39.11 54.72 -0.92
N ASP A 374 -38.11 53.84 -0.81
CA ASP A 374 -38.12 52.54 -1.47
C ASP A 374 -38.90 51.51 -0.63
N ASN A 375 -38.87 51.66 0.69
CA ASN A 375 -39.43 50.68 1.62
C ASN A 375 -40.07 51.32 2.86
N GLY A 376 -41.20 52.01 2.64
CA GLY A 376 -41.93 52.71 3.70
C GLY A 376 -42.54 51.80 4.76
N LEU A 377 -42.60 50.48 4.54
CA LEU A 377 -43.02 49.48 5.51
C LEU A 377 -42.22 48.19 5.32
N LEU A 378 -41.31 47.90 6.24
CA LEU A 378 -40.49 46.69 6.23
C LEU A 378 -41.08 45.61 7.13
N ASP A 379 -41.50 44.49 6.55
CA ASP A 379 -41.96 43.31 7.29
C ASP A 379 -40.83 42.27 7.43
N VAL A 380 -40.56 41.86 8.66
CA VAL A 380 -39.53 40.87 8.99
C VAL A 380 -40.20 39.56 9.39
N PRO A 381 -40.13 38.51 8.56
CA PRO A 381 -40.77 37.23 8.84
C PRO A 381 -40.21 36.57 10.11
N LEU A 382 -41.10 36.16 10.99
CA LEU A 382 -40.84 35.38 12.18
C LEU A 382 -41.52 34.01 12.05
N THR A 383 -40.75 32.95 12.23
CA THR A 383 -41.28 31.59 12.24
C THR A 383 -40.83 30.84 13.48
N GLY A 384 -41.61 29.86 13.89
CA GLY A 384 -41.29 28.95 14.98
C GLY A 384 -42.16 27.72 14.88
N THR A 385 -41.73 26.60 15.46
CA THR A 385 -42.52 25.38 15.49
C THR A 385 -42.80 24.99 16.93
N GLY A 386 -44.08 25.02 17.31
CA GLY A 386 -44.55 24.42 18.55
C GLY A 386 -44.55 22.89 18.41
N ALA A 387 -44.05 22.18 19.41
CA ALA A 387 -44.13 20.72 19.47
C ALA A 387 -44.74 20.27 20.80
N THR A 388 -45.38 19.10 20.81
CA THR A 388 -45.70 18.42 22.08
C THR A 388 -44.41 17.88 22.70
N PRO A 389 -44.22 17.95 24.03
CA PRO A 389 -43.08 17.35 24.70
C PRO A 389 -42.91 15.87 24.33
N PRO A 390 -41.69 15.40 24.05
CA PRO A 390 -41.44 14.02 23.67
C PRO A 390 -41.74 13.11 24.85
N THR A 391 -42.21 11.91 24.52
CA THR A 391 -42.30 10.81 25.44
C THR A 391 -41.22 9.80 25.11
N PHE A 392 -40.58 9.26 26.14
CA PHE A 392 -39.53 8.27 26.02
C PHE A 392 -39.99 6.92 26.54
N THR A 393 -39.50 5.86 25.93
CA THR A 393 -39.79 4.49 26.32
C THR A 393 -38.69 3.94 27.21
N ILE A 394 -39.08 3.24 28.27
CA ILE A 394 -38.17 2.42 29.06
C ILE A 394 -38.52 0.95 28.80
N ALA A 395 -37.62 0.23 28.13
CA ALA A 395 -37.79 -1.19 27.86
C ALA A 395 -37.14 -2.02 28.96
N ALA A 396 -37.96 -2.71 29.76
CA ALA A 396 -37.52 -3.57 30.85
C ALA A 396 -37.55 -5.05 30.45
N THR A 397 -36.41 -5.73 30.59
CA THR A 397 -36.26 -7.16 30.28
C THR A 397 -35.58 -7.91 31.43
N ALA A 398 -35.97 -9.17 31.64
CA ALA A 398 -35.31 -10.06 32.59
C ALA A 398 -34.85 -11.33 31.85
N GLY A 399 -33.60 -11.69 32.04
CA GLY A 399 -33.03 -12.93 31.54
C GLY A 399 -33.59 -14.17 32.26
N ILE A 400 -33.24 -15.36 31.75
CA ILE A 400 -33.61 -16.64 32.35
C ILE A 400 -33.00 -16.71 33.76
N GLY A 401 -33.84 -17.04 34.76
CA GLY A 401 -33.38 -17.19 36.15
C GLY A 401 -33.83 -16.09 37.11
N GLY A 402 -34.71 -15.16 36.69
CA GLY A 402 -35.34 -14.19 37.58
C GLY A 402 -36.42 -13.33 36.89
N SER A 403 -36.78 -12.19 37.49
CA SER A 403 -37.83 -11.29 37.01
C SER A 403 -37.53 -9.80 37.29
N ILE A 404 -38.22 -8.92 36.56
CA ILE A 404 -38.23 -7.45 36.74
C ILE A 404 -39.68 -6.93 36.67
N THR A 405 -40.08 -6.00 37.55
CA THR A 405 -41.44 -5.43 37.54
C THR A 405 -41.72 -4.56 36.33
N SER A 406 -42.97 -4.55 35.86
CA SER A 406 -43.40 -3.80 34.66
C SER A 406 -42.59 -4.16 33.40
N SER A 407 -42.35 -5.46 33.20
CA SER A 407 -41.66 -5.98 32.02
C SER A 407 -42.35 -5.57 30.71
N GLY A 408 -41.57 -5.14 29.72
CA GLY A 408 -42.08 -4.57 28.47
C GLY A 408 -41.67 -3.11 28.29
N SER A 409 -42.32 -2.43 27.33
CA SER A 409 -42.06 -1.01 27.04
C SER A 409 -43.04 -0.11 27.79
N ILE A 410 -42.52 0.83 28.57
CA ILE A 410 -43.31 1.81 29.35
C ILE A 410 -42.98 3.21 28.83
N THR A 411 -44.00 4.05 28.62
CA THR A 411 -43.82 5.44 28.17
C THR A 411 -43.77 6.42 29.34
N VAL A 412 -42.75 7.29 29.37
CA VAL A 412 -42.52 8.35 30.36
C VAL A 412 -42.38 9.69 29.63
N THR A 413 -43.11 10.72 30.04
CA THR A 413 -42.95 12.09 29.49
C THR A 413 -41.59 12.67 29.83
N GLN A 414 -40.98 13.47 28.95
CA GLN A 414 -39.70 14.13 29.22
C GLN A 414 -39.64 14.78 30.61
N GLY A 415 -38.61 14.46 31.38
CA GLY A 415 -38.42 14.94 32.76
C GLY A 415 -39.13 14.12 33.85
N GLY A 416 -39.93 13.12 33.48
CA GLY A 416 -40.58 12.18 34.41
C GLY A 416 -39.61 11.19 35.09
N SER A 417 -40.11 10.39 36.02
CA SER A 417 -39.34 9.36 36.76
C SER A 417 -40.09 8.03 36.82
N GLN A 418 -39.37 6.89 36.84
CA GLN A 418 -39.94 5.53 36.88
C GLN A 418 -39.04 4.56 37.67
N THR A 419 -39.62 3.70 38.51
CA THR A 419 -38.88 2.73 39.37
C THR A 419 -39.14 1.28 38.96
N PHE A 420 -38.12 0.42 39.08
CA PHE A 420 -38.13 -1.03 38.79
C PHE A 420 -37.58 -1.85 39.99
N THR A 421 -38.08 -3.06 40.18
CA THR A 421 -37.60 -4.04 41.18
C THR A 421 -37.24 -5.37 40.52
N ILE A 422 -36.17 -6.03 40.99
CA ILE A 422 -35.51 -7.20 40.37
C ILE A 422 -35.37 -8.32 41.41
N ALA A 423 -35.70 -9.57 41.02
CA ALA A 423 -35.59 -10.75 41.88
C ALA A 423 -35.04 -11.98 41.14
N SER A 424 -34.18 -12.79 41.78
CA SER A 424 -33.64 -14.05 41.21
C SER A 424 -34.41 -15.29 41.66
N ASN A 425 -34.46 -16.31 40.80
CA ASN A 425 -35.01 -17.64 41.08
C ASN A 425 -33.98 -18.51 41.85
N ILE A 426 -34.45 -19.60 42.48
CA ILE A 426 -33.58 -20.58 43.16
C ILE A 426 -32.59 -21.20 42.16
N GLY A 427 -31.32 -21.34 42.55
CA GLY A 427 -30.23 -21.85 41.69
C GLY A 427 -29.52 -20.79 40.86
N TYR A 428 -29.96 -19.52 40.96
CA TYR A 428 -29.38 -18.37 40.30
C TYR A 428 -29.06 -17.27 41.31
N TYR A 429 -28.08 -16.43 40.97
CA TYR A 429 -27.94 -15.10 41.59
C TYR A 429 -28.00 -14.02 40.51
N ILE A 430 -28.37 -12.80 40.92
CA ILE A 430 -28.33 -11.63 40.03
C ILE A 430 -26.88 -11.43 39.64
N LEU A 431 -26.54 -11.68 38.38
CA LEU A 431 -25.21 -11.45 37.85
C LEU A 431 -24.98 -9.94 37.74
N ASP A 432 -25.93 -9.25 37.13
CA ASP A 432 -25.86 -7.82 36.87
C ASP A 432 -27.23 -7.27 36.46
N VAL A 433 -27.50 -6.02 36.82
CA VAL A 433 -28.58 -5.22 36.23
C VAL A 433 -27.93 -4.13 35.40
N GLN A 434 -28.20 -4.12 34.10
CA GLN A 434 -27.68 -3.12 33.18
C GLN A 434 -28.75 -2.08 32.89
N VAL A 435 -28.35 -0.81 33.02
CA VAL A 435 -29.14 0.33 32.60
C VAL A 435 -28.43 0.96 31.41
N ASP A 436 -29.10 0.99 30.26
CA ASP A 436 -28.53 1.44 28.99
C ASP A 436 -27.21 0.73 28.63
N GLY A 437 -27.13 -0.56 28.96
CA GLY A 437 -25.94 -1.38 28.77
C GLY A 437 -24.84 -1.17 29.82
N ILE A 438 -25.01 -0.26 30.78
CA ILE A 438 -24.07 -0.01 31.87
C ILE A 438 -24.47 -0.81 33.11
N SER A 439 -23.55 -1.66 33.56
CA SER A 439 -23.68 -2.43 34.80
C SER A 439 -23.91 -1.54 36.01
N GLN A 440 -24.97 -1.82 36.74
CA GLN A 440 -25.25 -1.26 38.06
C GLN A 440 -24.92 -2.27 39.18
N GLY A 441 -24.39 -3.43 38.82
CA GLY A 441 -24.09 -4.53 39.72
C GLY A 441 -25.33 -5.33 40.10
N ALA A 442 -25.16 -6.23 41.08
CA ALA A 442 -26.21 -7.12 41.58
C ALA A 442 -27.18 -6.38 42.52
N ILE A 443 -27.93 -5.41 41.98
CA ILE A 443 -28.93 -4.63 42.71
C ILE A 443 -30.33 -5.22 42.58
N THR A 444 -31.21 -4.94 43.56
CA THR A 444 -32.59 -5.44 43.59
C THR A 444 -33.63 -4.39 43.19
N SER A 445 -33.23 -3.12 42.96
CA SER A 445 -34.12 -2.05 42.50
C SER A 445 -33.34 -0.92 41.82
N TYR A 446 -33.96 -0.27 40.83
CA TYR A 446 -33.39 0.88 40.12
C TYR A 446 -34.48 1.91 39.76
N THR A 447 -34.16 3.21 39.88
CA THR A 447 -35.08 4.32 39.53
C THR A 447 -34.44 5.22 38.47
N PHE A 448 -35.14 5.40 37.35
CA PHE A 448 -34.86 6.47 36.39
C PHE A 448 -35.49 7.76 36.88
N THR A 449 -34.71 8.85 36.92
CA THR A 449 -35.19 10.20 37.25
C THR A 449 -34.90 11.15 36.10
N ASN A 450 -35.79 12.10 35.84
CA ASN A 450 -35.62 13.10 34.78
C ASN A 450 -35.32 12.46 33.42
N VAL A 451 -36.22 11.58 32.95
CA VAL A 451 -36.04 10.82 31.71
C VAL A 451 -36.04 11.75 30.50
N THR A 452 -34.94 11.79 29.75
CA THR A 452 -34.79 12.65 28.56
C THR A 452 -34.42 11.88 27.29
N ALA A 453 -34.39 10.55 27.34
CA ALA A 453 -34.13 9.66 26.22
C ALA A 453 -34.82 8.31 26.46
N ASP A 454 -34.95 7.50 25.40
CA ASP A 454 -35.34 6.11 25.57
C ASP A 454 -34.26 5.38 26.38
N HIS A 455 -34.70 4.54 27.32
CA HIS A 455 -33.81 3.78 28.17
C HIS A 455 -34.10 2.29 28.11
N THR A 456 -33.12 1.50 28.48
CA THR A 456 -33.27 0.06 28.67
C THR A 456 -32.84 -0.31 30.07
N ILE A 457 -33.54 -1.26 30.66
CA ILE A 457 -33.08 -1.93 31.87
C ILE A 457 -33.17 -3.43 31.65
N SER A 458 -32.05 -4.13 31.81
CA SER A 458 -31.98 -5.58 31.65
C SER A 458 -31.35 -6.22 32.87
N ALA A 459 -32.05 -7.17 33.47
CA ALA A 459 -31.53 -7.98 34.56
C ALA A 459 -30.99 -9.30 34.00
N SER A 460 -29.73 -9.61 34.31
CA SER A 460 -29.09 -10.87 33.95
C SER A 460 -28.84 -11.71 35.21
N PHE A 461 -29.03 -13.01 35.06
CA PHE A 461 -28.87 -13.98 36.13
C PHE A 461 -27.89 -15.04 35.67
N VAL A 462 -27.05 -15.50 36.59
CA VAL A 462 -26.10 -16.58 36.31
C VAL A 462 -26.45 -17.78 37.16
N ASN A 463 -26.42 -18.95 36.53
CA ASN A 463 -26.57 -20.23 37.21
C ASN A 463 -25.39 -20.43 38.16
N ILE A 464 -25.67 -20.97 39.34
CA ILE A 464 -24.62 -21.49 40.22
C ILE A 464 -24.01 -22.72 39.53
N THR A 465 -22.68 -22.80 39.44
CA THR A 465 -21.94 -23.92 38.86
C THR A 465 -20.96 -24.54 39.87
N TYR A 466 -20.65 -25.82 39.67
CA TYR A 466 -19.61 -26.56 40.36
C TYR A 466 -18.65 -27.21 39.37
N THR A 467 -17.46 -27.56 39.83
CA THR A 467 -16.40 -28.14 38.99
C THR A 467 -16.11 -29.58 39.38
N ILE A 468 -16.09 -30.47 38.38
CA ILE A 468 -15.58 -31.84 38.49
C ILE A 468 -14.24 -31.90 37.77
N THR A 469 -13.15 -32.17 38.47
CA THR A 469 -11.81 -32.24 37.85
C THR A 469 -11.48 -33.66 37.44
N ALA A 470 -11.44 -33.92 36.13
CA ALA A 470 -11.09 -35.19 35.53
C ALA A 470 -9.62 -35.24 35.09
N THR A 471 -8.87 -36.22 35.56
CA THR A 471 -7.44 -36.40 35.24
C THR A 471 -7.20 -37.79 34.66
N THR A 472 -6.12 -37.94 33.90
CA THR A 472 -5.76 -39.20 33.26
C THR A 472 -4.26 -39.44 33.37
N GLY A 473 -3.88 -40.65 33.74
CA GLY A 473 -2.52 -41.14 33.61
C GLY A 473 -2.14 -41.38 32.14
N ALA A 474 -0.86 -41.67 31.91
CA ALA A 474 -0.36 -42.03 30.58
C ALA A 474 -0.97 -43.36 30.11
N GLY A 475 -1.38 -43.43 28.83
CA GLY A 475 -1.89 -44.67 28.23
C GLY A 475 -3.36 -44.68 27.84
N GLY A 476 -4.08 -43.58 28.04
CA GLY A 476 -5.45 -43.42 27.55
C GLY A 476 -5.96 -42.01 27.73
N ASN A 477 -7.28 -41.85 27.69
CA ASN A 477 -7.94 -40.58 27.97
C ASN A 477 -9.19 -40.77 28.84
N ILE A 478 -9.59 -39.67 29.48
CA ILE A 478 -10.91 -39.49 30.07
C ILE A 478 -11.61 -38.33 29.35
N SER A 479 -12.91 -38.46 29.10
CA SER A 479 -13.71 -37.47 28.39
C SER A 479 -15.05 -37.24 29.09
N PRO A 480 -15.39 -36.00 29.45
CA PRO A 480 -14.54 -34.80 29.37
C PRO A 480 -13.32 -34.88 30.33
N SER A 481 -12.18 -34.30 29.95
CA SER A 481 -10.98 -34.19 30.83
C SER A 481 -10.79 -32.76 31.34
N GLY A 482 -9.98 -32.62 32.39
CA GLY A 482 -9.71 -31.35 33.05
C GLY A 482 -10.85 -30.90 33.96
N ALA A 483 -10.93 -29.61 34.23
CA ALA A 483 -12.00 -29.02 35.02
C ALA A 483 -13.30 -28.96 34.19
N VAL A 484 -14.32 -29.73 34.60
CA VAL A 484 -15.62 -29.81 33.94
C VAL A 484 -16.65 -29.08 34.78
N THR A 485 -17.19 -27.99 34.24
CA THR A 485 -18.19 -27.17 34.91
C THR A 485 -19.59 -27.75 34.71
N VAL A 486 -20.32 -27.94 35.80
CA VAL A 486 -21.71 -28.45 35.81
C VAL A 486 -22.61 -27.47 36.56
N PHE A 487 -23.85 -27.31 36.12
CA PHE A 487 -24.81 -26.45 36.83
C PHE A 487 -25.29 -27.10 38.12
N TYR A 488 -25.65 -26.29 39.11
CA TYR A 488 -26.23 -26.72 40.37
C TYR A 488 -27.37 -27.72 40.14
N GLY A 489 -27.25 -28.91 40.73
CA GLY A 489 -28.23 -29.99 40.66
C GLY A 489 -28.21 -30.81 39.36
N SER A 490 -27.30 -30.53 38.42
CA SER A 490 -27.14 -31.32 37.18
C SER A 490 -26.32 -32.59 37.40
N SER A 491 -26.37 -33.52 36.43
CA SER A 491 -25.60 -34.76 36.41
C SER A 491 -24.59 -34.74 35.26
N GLN A 492 -23.42 -35.35 35.42
CA GLN A 492 -22.36 -35.41 34.40
C GLN A 492 -21.72 -36.80 34.32
N THR A 493 -21.61 -37.32 33.11
CA THR A 493 -20.98 -38.62 32.81
C THR A 493 -19.60 -38.44 32.17
N PHE A 494 -18.67 -39.31 32.54
CA PHE A 494 -17.31 -39.41 32.03
C PHE A 494 -17.11 -40.76 31.35
N THR A 495 -16.40 -40.77 30.23
CA THR A 495 -15.99 -41.97 29.48
C THR A 495 -14.48 -42.07 29.47
N ILE A 496 -13.95 -43.25 29.76
CA ILE A 496 -12.53 -43.57 29.87
C ILE A 496 -12.15 -44.50 28.72
N THR A 497 -11.21 -44.10 27.88
CA THR A 497 -10.80 -44.86 26.68
C THR A 497 -9.29 -45.11 26.68
N PRO A 498 -8.84 -46.37 26.76
CA PRO A 498 -7.42 -46.70 26.60
C PRO A 498 -6.90 -46.41 25.20
N ASN A 499 -5.63 -46.01 25.08
CA ASN A 499 -4.94 -45.93 23.80
C ASN A 499 -4.68 -47.34 23.25
N THR A 500 -4.47 -47.45 21.94
CA THR A 500 -4.05 -48.71 21.31
C THR A 500 -2.79 -49.25 22.00
N GLY A 501 -2.84 -50.51 22.44
CA GLY A 501 -1.75 -51.13 23.20
C GLY A 501 -1.79 -50.87 24.70
N TYR A 502 -2.85 -50.29 25.24
CA TYR A 502 -3.10 -50.11 26.68
C TYR A 502 -4.49 -50.63 27.08
N HIS A 503 -4.72 -50.79 28.38
CA HIS A 503 -6.04 -51.04 28.98
C HIS A 503 -6.24 -50.19 30.25
N VAL A 504 -7.50 -49.99 30.69
CA VAL A 504 -7.79 -49.27 31.95
C VAL A 504 -7.31 -50.13 33.11
N ALA A 505 -6.46 -49.56 33.96
CA ALA A 505 -5.99 -50.19 35.19
C ALA A 505 -6.95 -49.90 36.35
N ASP A 506 -7.37 -48.65 36.54
CA ASP A 506 -8.34 -48.25 37.56
C ASP A 506 -8.91 -46.84 37.31
N VAL A 507 -10.03 -46.50 37.96
CA VAL A 507 -10.58 -45.14 38.01
C VAL A 507 -10.85 -44.74 39.47
N LEU A 508 -10.43 -43.55 39.89
CA LEU A 508 -10.63 -43.00 41.23
C LEU A 508 -11.62 -41.83 41.18
N VAL A 509 -12.59 -41.77 42.11
CA VAL A 509 -13.52 -40.65 42.27
C VAL A 509 -13.38 -40.09 43.68
N ASP A 510 -13.08 -38.80 43.80
CA ASP A 510 -12.74 -38.15 45.07
C ASP A 510 -11.68 -38.92 45.88
N GLY A 511 -10.69 -39.45 45.16
CA GLY A 511 -9.59 -40.26 45.69
C GLY A 511 -9.94 -41.73 45.99
N SER A 512 -11.18 -42.17 45.79
CA SER A 512 -11.63 -43.55 46.07
C SER A 512 -11.79 -44.37 44.80
N SER A 513 -11.24 -45.59 44.76
CA SER A 513 -11.32 -46.48 43.59
C SER A 513 -12.75 -46.94 43.31
N VAL A 514 -13.13 -46.87 42.03
CA VAL A 514 -14.38 -47.41 41.48
C VAL A 514 -14.13 -48.56 40.49
N GLY A 515 -12.89 -49.04 40.38
CA GLY A 515 -12.48 -50.15 39.52
C GLY A 515 -12.13 -49.73 38.08
N ALA A 516 -11.69 -50.71 37.28
CA ALA A 516 -11.35 -50.55 35.87
C ALA A 516 -12.61 -50.40 34.98
N VAL A 517 -13.35 -49.32 35.21
CA VAL A 517 -14.55 -48.96 34.44
C VAL A 517 -14.21 -48.07 33.26
N THR A 518 -14.99 -48.18 32.19
CA THR A 518 -14.86 -47.32 31.02
C THR A 518 -15.85 -46.15 31.03
N THR A 519 -16.75 -46.05 32.02
CA THR A 519 -17.64 -44.90 32.23
C THR A 519 -17.97 -44.66 33.72
N TYR A 520 -18.26 -43.41 34.10
CA TYR A 520 -18.72 -43.02 35.45
C TYR A 520 -19.63 -41.78 35.44
N THR A 521 -20.71 -41.72 36.22
CA THR A 521 -21.66 -40.59 36.26
C THR A 521 -21.80 -39.98 37.66
N PHE A 522 -21.58 -38.67 37.79
CA PHE A 522 -21.98 -37.87 38.95
C PHE A 522 -23.43 -37.41 38.78
N SER A 523 -24.28 -37.53 39.81
CA SER A 523 -25.68 -37.10 39.78
C SER A 523 -26.01 -36.02 40.80
N ASN A 524 -26.83 -35.04 40.42
CA ASN A 524 -27.27 -33.95 41.31
C ASN A 524 -26.12 -33.22 42.01
N VAL A 525 -25.22 -32.65 41.21
CA VAL A 525 -23.99 -32.04 41.71
C VAL A 525 -24.28 -30.74 42.44
N THR A 526 -23.91 -30.70 43.72
CA THR A 526 -24.13 -29.56 44.61
C THR A 526 -22.84 -29.05 45.27
N SER A 527 -21.69 -29.59 44.85
CA SER A 527 -20.33 -29.19 45.26
C SER A 527 -19.31 -29.63 44.21
N ASN A 528 -18.05 -29.24 44.36
CA ASN A 528 -16.97 -29.68 43.46
C ASN A 528 -16.57 -31.14 43.72
N HIS A 529 -16.09 -31.84 42.69
CA HIS A 529 -15.64 -33.25 42.75
C HIS A 529 -14.37 -33.48 41.90
N THR A 530 -13.79 -34.68 41.97
CA THR A 530 -12.62 -35.11 41.18
C THR A 530 -12.79 -36.54 40.66
N ILE A 531 -12.21 -36.86 39.50
CA ILE A 531 -12.14 -38.20 38.92
C ILE A 531 -10.77 -38.41 38.22
N GLU A 532 -10.14 -39.57 38.36
CA GLU A 532 -8.81 -39.87 37.82
C GLU A 532 -8.80 -41.26 37.16
N ALA A 533 -8.35 -41.36 35.90
CA ALA A 533 -8.26 -42.63 35.17
C ALA A 533 -6.81 -43.08 34.95
N ASN A 534 -6.49 -44.33 35.26
CA ASN A 534 -5.15 -44.92 35.17
C ASN A 534 -5.10 -46.06 34.14
N PHE A 535 -3.98 -46.22 33.43
CA PHE A 535 -3.82 -47.18 32.34
C PHE A 535 -2.52 -47.99 32.43
N ALA A 536 -2.48 -49.18 31.82
CA ALA A 536 -1.30 -50.04 31.73
C ALA A 536 -1.08 -50.56 30.29
N VAL A 537 0.18 -50.75 29.89
CA VAL A 537 0.59 -51.22 28.55
C VAL A 537 0.31 -52.72 28.39
N ASN A 538 -0.09 -53.15 27.18
CA ASN A 538 -0.27 -54.55 26.82
C ASN A 538 1.07 -55.20 26.43
N THR A 539 1.37 -56.37 27.00
CA THR A 539 2.58 -57.18 26.71
C THR A 539 2.22 -58.59 26.25
N TYR A 540 2.98 -59.17 25.33
CA TYR A 540 2.79 -60.51 24.77
C TYR A 540 4.05 -61.36 24.82
N ALA A 541 3.91 -62.64 25.18
CA ALA A 541 5.03 -63.57 25.28
C ALA A 541 5.46 -64.16 23.93
N LEU A 542 6.76 -64.09 23.62
CA LEU A 542 7.41 -64.86 22.55
C LEU A 542 8.13 -66.04 23.17
N THR A 543 7.82 -67.26 22.71
CA THR A 543 8.52 -68.47 23.12
C THR A 543 9.25 -69.09 21.93
N VAL A 544 10.49 -69.51 22.12
CA VAL A 544 11.27 -70.20 21.10
C VAL A 544 11.61 -71.62 21.53
N SER A 545 11.77 -72.53 20.57
CA SER A 545 12.19 -73.90 20.85
C SER A 545 13.21 -74.40 19.83
N LYS A 546 13.92 -75.48 20.18
CA LYS A 546 14.92 -76.13 19.32
C LYS A 546 14.49 -77.57 19.03
N THR A 547 14.73 -78.03 17.81
CA THR A 547 14.43 -79.41 17.39
C THR A 547 15.47 -79.94 16.41
N GLY A 548 15.38 -81.21 16.05
CA GLY A 548 16.33 -81.93 15.18
C GLY A 548 17.44 -82.64 15.95
N THR A 549 18.29 -83.35 15.22
CA THR A 549 19.37 -84.20 15.80
C THR A 549 20.64 -83.44 16.13
N GLY A 550 20.78 -82.22 15.62
CA GLY A 550 21.92 -81.35 15.86
C GLY A 550 21.71 -80.43 17.06
N ALA A 551 22.77 -79.74 17.46
CA ALA A 551 22.75 -78.76 18.54
C ALA A 551 23.02 -77.35 18.02
N GLY A 552 22.55 -76.35 18.77
CA GLY A 552 22.74 -74.93 18.51
C GLY A 552 22.07 -74.03 19.55
N THR A 553 22.22 -72.72 19.39
CA THR A 553 21.59 -71.69 20.22
C THR A 553 20.76 -70.73 19.38
N ILE A 554 19.76 -70.10 20.01
CA ILE A 554 18.94 -69.04 19.39
C ILE A 554 19.05 -67.78 20.24
N THR A 555 19.29 -66.62 19.65
CA THR A 555 19.28 -65.33 20.36
C THR A 555 18.34 -64.32 19.70
N SER A 556 17.82 -63.35 20.46
CA SER A 556 16.98 -62.27 19.91
C SER A 556 17.60 -60.86 19.97
N VAL A 557 17.10 -59.99 19.07
CA VAL A 557 17.19 -58.53 19.17
C VAL A 557 15.79 -57.93 18.99
N PRO A 558 15.27 -57.11 19.92
CA PRO A 558 15.85 -56.73 21.21
C PRO A 558 16.18 -57.95 22.10
N THR A 559 17.15 -57.79 22.99
CA THR A 559 17.60 -58.86 23.87
C THR A 559 16.46 -59.34 24.77
N GLY A 560 16.35 -60.64 24.95
CA GLY A 560 15.35 -61.27 25.83
C GLY A 560 15.29 -62.78 25.65
N ILE A 561 15.57 -63.26 24.44
CA ILE A 561 15.73 -64.69 24.15
C ILE A 561 17.22 -65.03 24.02
N ASN A 562 17.67 -66.06 24.76
CA ASN A 562 18.95 -66.74 24.59
C ASN A 562 18.76 -68.25 24.81
N CYS A 563 18.10 -68.88 23.83
CA CYS A 563 17.59 -70.22 23.95
C CYS A 563 18.71 -71.26 23.88
N GLY A 564 19.04 -71.65 25.10
CA GLY A 564 20.12 -72.47 25.60
C GLY A 564 19.93 -72.57 27.12
N SER A 565 19.48 -71.46 27.74
CA SER A 565 18.97 -71.40 29.13
C SER A 565 17.64 -70.66 29.27
N ASP A 566 17.35 -69.67 28.41
CA ASP A 566 16.11 -68.88 28.45
C ASP A 566 15.46 -68.78 27.06
N CYS A 567 14.22 -69.25 26.98
CA CYS A 567 13.51 -69.44 25.72
C CYS A 567 12.16 -68.71 25.67
N THR A 568 11.80 -67.89 26.67
CA THR A 568 10.51 -67.15 26.67
C THR A 568 10.68 -65.74 27.23
N GLU A 569 10.18 -64.72 26.53
CA GLU A 569 10.20 -63.32 26.99
C GLU A 569 8.89 -62.59 26.65
N ALA A 570 8.46 -61.66 27.51
CA ALA A 570 7.28 -60.83 27.29
C ALA A 570 7.68 -59.47 26.70
N TYR A 571 7.24 -59.21 25.47
CA TYR A 571 7.51 -57.94 24.79
C TYR A 571 6.27 -57.05 24.77
N VAL A 572 6.49 -55.74 24.84
CA VAL A 572 5.42 -54.75 24.63
C VAL A 572 4.78 -54.95 23.26
N SER A 573 3.46 -54.82 23.19
CA SER A 573 2.68 -54.92 21.96
C SER A 573 3.30 -54.09 20.82
N GLY A 574 3.49 -54.70 19.65
CA GLY A 574 4.09 -54.07 18.47
C GLY A 574 5.61 -54.20 18.34
N THR A 575 6.31 -54.72 19.35
CA THR A 575 7.78 -54.95 19.27
C THR A 575 8.11 -55.93 18.15
N VAL A 576 9.04 -55.57 17.26
CA VAL A 576 9.57 -56.48 16.23
C VAL A 576 10.84 -57.15 16.76
N VAL A 577 10.79 -58.47 16.93
CA VAL A 577 11.88 -59.28 17.49
C VAL A 577 12.55 -60.09 16.39
N THR A 578 13.87 -59.94 16.23
CA THR A 578 14.69 -60.70 15.28
C THR A 578 15.43 -61.83 15.97
N LEU A 579 15.20 -63.07 15.56
CA LEU A 579 15.83 -64.30 16.03
C LEU A 579 16.95 -64.74 15.08
N THR A 580 18.08 -65.16 15.67
CA THR A 580 19.24 -65.71 14.95
C THR A 580 19.62 -67.06 15.54
N ALA A 581 19.85 -68.05 14.67
CA ALA A 581 20.27 -69.40 15.04
C ALA A 581 21.76 -69.60 14.74
N THR A 582 22.50 -70.16 15.69
CA THR A 582 23.92 -70.49 15.52
C THR A 582 24.13 -71.98 15.78
N PRO A 583 24.49 -72.79 14.77
CA PRO A 583 24.78 -74.21 14.95
C PRO A 583 26.01 -74.44 15.83
N ALA A 584 25.98 -75.48 16.65
CA ALA A 584 27.18 -75.98 17.34
C ALA A 584 28.06 -76.78 16.36
N THR A 585 29.34 -76.99 16.70
CA THR A 585 30.28 -77.81 15.91
C THR A 585 29.70 -79.20 15.65
N GLY A 586 29.83 -79.68 14.41
CA GLY A 586 29.28 -80.97 13.97
C GLY A 586 27.77 -80.95 13.67
N SER A 587 27.11 -79.79 13.77
CA SER A 587 25.71 -79.56 13.42
C SER A 587 25.55 -78.44 12.39
N ILE A 588 24.43 -78.45 11.67
CA ILE A 588 24.01 -77.37 10.76
C ILE A 588 22.62 -76.87 11.14
N PHE A 589 22.32 -75.62 10.86
CA PHE A 589 20.97 -75.05 11.00
C PHE A 589 20.20 -75.29 9.71
N THR A 590 19.07 -76.00 9.81
CA THR A 590 18.28 -76.44 8.65
C THR A 590 16.99 -75.65 8.46
N GLY A 591 16.57 -74.87 9.46
CA GLY A 591 15.60 -73.78 9.25
C GLY A 591 14.68 -73.48 10.43
N TRP A 592 13.89 -72.42 10.26
CA TRP A 592 12.83 -71.98 11.18
C TRP A 592 11.47 -72.59 10.85
N SER A 593 10.59 -72.64 11.85
CA SER A 593 9.15 -72.85 11.69
C SER A 593 8.38 -72.14 12.82
N GLY A 594 7.11 -71.80 12.60
CA GLY A 594 6.27 -71.12 13.60
C GLY A 594 6.49 -69.61 13.67
N GLY A 595 5.53 -68.89 14.26
CA GLY A 595 5.58 -67.43 14.45
C GLY A 595 5.73 -66.60 13.17
N GLY A 596 5.36 -67.16 12.02
CA GLY A 596 5.54 -66.55 10.70
C GLY A 596 6.93 -66.79 10.07
N CYS A 597 7.83 -67.49 10.75
CA CYS A 597 9.20 -67.72 10.28
C CYS A 597 9.37 -69.06 9.53
N SER A 598 10.18 -69.03 8.48
CA SER A 598 10.58 -70.21 7.69
C SER A 598 11.95 -69.99 7.02
N GLY A 599 12.59 -71.05 6.52
CA GLY A 599 13.89 -70.99 5.84
C GLY A 599 15.08 -70.86 6.79
N THR A 600 16.28 -70.62 6.26
CA THR A 600 17.57 -70.65 7.01
C THR A 600 18.16 -69.27 7.31
N GLY A 601 17.50 -68.18 6.90
CA GLY A 601 17.89 -66.80 7.22
C GLY A 601 17.54 -66.40 8.66
N THR A 602 17.68 -65.11 9.00
CA THR A 602 17.15 -64.57 10.25
C THR A 602 15.62 -64.58 10.26
N CYS A 603 15.02 -64.71 11.44
CA CYS A 603 13.56 -64.76 11.63
C CYS A 603 13.07 -63.51 12.35
N THR A 604 12.06 -62.81 11.83
CA THR A 604 11.49 -61.60 12.48
C THR A 604 10.03 -61.79 12.86
N VAL A 605 9.68 -61.51 14.11
CA VAL A 605 8.33 -61.68 14.69
C VAL A 605 7.84 -60.35 15.27
N THR A 606 6.67 -59.88 14.86
CA THR A 606 6.02 -58.70 15.46
C THR A 606 5.06 -59.14 16.57
N MET A 607 5.31 -58.70 17.80
CA MET A 607 4.59 -59.13 19.00
C MET A 607 3.27 -58.37 19.19
N ASN A 608 2.25 -58.75 18.44
CA ASN A 608 0.88 -58.23 18.60
C ASN A 608 -0.07 -59.22 19.31
N SER A 609 0.42 -60.43 19.55
CA SER A 609 -0.18 -61.49 20.34
C SER A 609 0.95 -62.45 20.76
N ALA A 610 0.66 -63.41 21.64
CA ALA A 610 1.66 -64.41 22.01
C ALA A 610 2.05 -65.28 20.80
N ALA A 611 3.34 -65.58 20.63
CA ALA A 611 3.88 -66.27 19.46
C ALA A 611 4.90 -67.37 19.84
N ASN A 612 5.01 -68.40 18.99
CA ASN A 612 5.94 -69.53 19.18
C ASN A 612 6.78 -69.78 17.91
N VAL A 613 8.11 -69.88 18.03
CA VAL A 613 9.05 -70.14 16.90
C VAL A 613 10.01 -71.29 17.22
N THR A 614 10.29 -72.15 16.25
CA THR A 614 11.15 -73.33 16.41
C THR A 614 12.34 -73.30 15.43
N ALA A 615 13.56 -73.47 15.93
CA ALA A 615 14.78 -73.69 15.15
C ALA A 615 15.08 -75.19 14.98
N THR A 616 15.40 -75.64 13.77
CA THR A 616 15.83 -77.02 13.52
C THR A 616 17.34 -77.09 13.26
N PHE A 617 18.04 -77.94 13.99
CA PHE A 617 19.46 -78.24 13.78
C PHE A 617 19.64 -79.72 13.43
N THR A 618 20.53 -80.06 12.50
CA THR A 618 20.81 -81.45 12.09
C THR A 618 22.27 -81.78 12.32
N LYS A 619 22.54 -82.93 12.95
CA LYS A 619 23.90 -83.45 13.16
C LYS A 619 24.46 -84.00 11.85
N ILE A 620 25.68 -83.60 11.51
CA ILE A 620 26.36 -84.02 10.27
C ILE A 620 27.68 -84.75 10.52
N ARG A 621 28.30 -84.60 11.70
CA ARG A 621 29.54 -85.32 12.05
C ARG A 621 29.29 -86.34 13.15
N PHE A 622 29.82 -87.54 12.95
CA PHE A 622 29.67 -88.71 13.80
C PHE A 622 31.07 -89.22 14.13
N GLU A 623 31.49 -89.03 15.38
CA GLU A 623 32.81 -89.47 15.86
C GLU A 623 32.84 -91.00 16.03
N GLU A 624 34.02 -91.59 16.23
CA GLU A 624 34.29 -93.03 16.36
C GLU A 624 33.45 -93.74 17.44
N ASN A 625 32.97 -92.99 18.44
CA ASN A 625 32.15 -93.51 19.53
C ASN A 625 30.65 -93.29 19.33
N ASP A 626 30.24 -92.70 18.20
CA ASP A 626 28.84 -92.48 17.90
C ASP A 626 28.12 -93.82 17.73
N THR A 627 26.99 -93.97 18.43
CA THR A 627 26.16 -95.18 18.41
C THR A 627 25.62 -95.53 17.02
N ALA A 628 25.61 -94.59 16.07
CA ALA A 628 25.24 -94.85 14.68
C ALA A 628 26.30 -95.69 13.93
N ILE A 629 27.54 -95.77 14.43
CA ILE A 629 28.60 -96.60 13.86
C ILE A 629 28.61 -97.95 14.57
N THR A 630 28.40 -99.03 13.81
CA THR A 630 28.40 -100.40 14.32
C THR A 630 29.72 -101.09 14.00
N TYR A 631 30.41 -101.57 15.03
CA TYR A 631 31.68 -102.29 14.88
C TYR A 631 31.49 -103.79 15.04
N THR A 632 32.00 -104.57 14.07
CA THR A 632 32.06 -106.04 14.14
C THR A 632 33.52 -106.50 14.19
N GLY A 633 33.83 -107.47 15.05
CA GLY A 633 35.20 -107.89 15.35
C GLY A 633 35.83 -107.08 16.48
N SER A 634 37.12 -107.29 16.74
CA SER A 634 37.83 -106.63 17.86
C SER A 634 38.32 -105.25 17.44
N TRP A 635 37.84 -104.20 18.11
CA TRP A 635 38.26 -102.81 17.89
C TRP A 635 38.75 -102.20 19.20
N ASN A 636 39.91 -101.55 19.17
CA ASN A 636 40.48 -100.82 20.28
C ASN A 636 40.29 -99.33 20.08
N THR A 637 40.15 -98.56 21.16
CA THR A 637 40.13 -97.08 21.10
C THR A 637 41.52 -96.56 21.46
N LEU A 638 41.99 -95.57 20.70
CA LEU A 638 43.21 -94.83 20.96
C LEU A 638 42.87 -93.35 21.10
N THR A 639 43.23 -92.75 22.24
CA THR A 639 43.14 -91.31 22.41
C THR A 639 44.26 -90.61 21.65
N CYS A 640 43.92 -89.53 20.97
CA CYS A 640 44.85 -88.82 20.09
C CYS A 640 44.46 -87.36 20.01
N LEU A 641 45.42 -86.48 20.30
CA LEU A 641 45.19 -85.04 20.34
C LEU A 641 44.65 -84.45 19.02
N PRO A 642 45.09 -84.90 17.83
CA PRO A 642 44.60 -84.31 16.59
C PRO A 642 43.36 -85.03 16.01
N CYS A 643 42.83 -86.05 16.69
CA CYS A 643 41.59 -86.74 16.32
C CYS A 643 40.36 -85.85 16.50
N SER A 644 39.42 -85.94 15.57
CA SER A 644 38.08 -85.39 15.78
C SER A 644 37.47 -86.09 17.00
N GLY A 645 36.82 -85.35 17.89
CA GLY A 645 36.33 -85.90 19.17
C GLY A 645 37.41 -86.37 20.17
N GLY A 646 38.71 -86.29 19.82
CA GLY A 646 39.84 -86.58 20.70
C GLY A 646 40.28 -88.06 20.77
N ALA A 647 39.65 -88.96 20.00
CA ALA A 647 40.01 -90.37 19.94
C ALA A 647 39.63 -91.00 18.60
N LEU A 648 40.27 -92.12 18.26
CA LEU A 648 39.91 -92.96 17.12
C LEU A 648 39.74 -94.41 17.56
N LYS A 649 39.03 -95.22 16.76
CA LYS A 649 38.99 -96.68 16.91
C LYS A 649 39.83 -97.34 15.84
N TYR A 650 40.59 -98.37 16.20
CA TYR A 650 41.38 -99.15 15.24
C TYR A 650 41.28 -100.65 15.45
N SER A 651 41.48 -101.42 14.38
CA SER A 651 41.54 -102.88 14.43
C SER A 651 42.67 -103.43 13.56
N THR A 652 43.33 -104.48 14.06
CA THR A 652 44.29 -105.31 13.34
C THR A 652 43.72 -106.68 12.99
N GLN A 653 42.46 -106.98 13.34
CA GLN A 653 41.84 -108.27 13.04
C GLN A 653 41.33 -108.27 11.60
N THR A 654 41.93 -109.06 10.71
CA THR A 654 41.45 -109.22 9.33
C THR A 654 39.97 -109.64 9.31
N GLY A 655 39.15 -108.91 8.55
CA GLY A 655 37.69 -109.10 8.49
C GLY A 655 36.88 -108.33 9.55
N ALA A 656 37.54 -107.68 10.53
CA ALA A 656 36.85 -106.71 11.39
C ALA A 656 36.40 -105.51 10.56
N ARG A 657 35.23 -104.95 10.88
CA ARG A 657 34.62 -103.88 10.08
C ARG A 657 33.86 -102.86 10.92
N ALA A 658 33.74 -101.66 10.38
CA ALA A 658 32.85 -100.60 10.86
C ALA A 658 31.77 -100.34 9.79
N ASP A 659 30.52 -100.39 10.20
CA ASP A 659 29.33 -100.16 9.38
C ASP A 659 28.65 -98.87 9.84
N PHE A 660 28.41 -97.92 8.93
CA PHE A 660 27.72 -96.66 9.23
C PHE A 660 26.61 -96.39 8.21
N SER A 661 25.40 -96.15 8.71
CA SER A 661 24.24 -95.77 7.90
C SER A 661 23.98 -94.28 8.04
N PHE A 662 23.80 -93.59 6.93
CA PHE A 662 23.60 -92.14 6.91
C PHE A 662 22.51 -91.72 5.93
N ASN A 663 21.83 -90.62 6.22
CA ASN A 663 20.94 -89.96 5.26
C ASN A 663 21.62 -88.70 4.74
N GLY A 664 21.90 -88.62 3.45
CA GLY A 664 22.57 -87.47 2.87
C GLY A 664 22.93 -87.70 1.40
N ARG A 665 23.68 -86.76 0.84
CA ARG A 665 24.12 -86.80 -0.58
C ARG A 665 25.60 -87.18 -0.74
N GLY A 666 26.27 -87.40 0.38
CA GLY A 666 27.66 -87.83 0.38
C GLY A 666 28.17 -88.16 1.77
N ILE A 667 29.35 -88.74 1.81
CA ILE A 667 30.03 -89.17 3.02
C ILE A 667 31.51 -88.92 2.91
N ARG A 668 32.10 -88.44 4.01
CA ARG A 668 33.53 -88.36 4.22
C ARG A 668 33.92 -89.32 5.33
N TRP A 669 34.98 -90.07 5.09
CA TRP A 669 35.62 -90.89 6.10
C TRP A 669 36.95 -90.25 6.49
N ILE A 670 37.05 -89.91 7.77
CA ILE A 670 38.18 -89.22 8.38
C ILE A 670 38.96 -90.22 9.22
N VAL A 671 40.29 -90.14 9.12
CA VAL A 671 41.24 -91.05 9.74
C VAL A 671 42.52 -90.33 10.17
N ALA A 672 43.32 -91.00 11.00
CA ALA A 672 44.66 -90.61 11.39
C ALA A 672 45.70 -91.54 10.74
N ARG A 673 46.00 -91.31 9.46
CA ARG A 673 46.95 -92.13 8.69
C ARG A 673 48.28 -92.25 9.41
N ALA A 674 48.88 -93.44 9.48
CA ALA A 674 50.17 -93.65 10.16
C ALA A 674 50.97 -94.82 9.57
N ASN A 675 52.23 -94.95 10.01
CA ASN A 675 53.20 -95.89 9.42
C ASN A 675 52.93 -97.37 9.71
N MET A 676 51.95 -97.66 10.59
CA MET A 676 51.51 -99.01 10.95
C MET A 676 50.15 -99.39 10.36
N LEU A 677 49.52 -98.49 9.61
CA LEU A 677 48.20 -98.75 9.03
C LEU A 677 48.29 -99.50 7.70
N GLY A 678 47.25 -100.29 7.45
CA GLY A 678 47.10 -101.13 6.26
C GLY A 678 46.15 -100.54 5.23
N LYS A 679 45.63 -101.41 4.38
CA LYS A 679 44.64 -101.04 3.37
C LYS A 679 43.25 -101.53 3.78
N ALA A 680 42.25 -100.66 3.77
CA ALA A 680 40.87 -101.01 4.08
C ALA A 680 40.11 -101.39 2.81
N LYS A 681 39.30 -102.43 2.86
CA LYS A 681 38.25 -102.65 1.86
C LYS A 681 37.09 -101.74 2.19
N VAL A 682 36.71 -100.89 1.24
CA VAL A 682 35.59 -99.96 1.41
C VAL A 682 34.44 -100.42 0.54
N TYR A 683 33.25 -100.46 1.12
CA TYR A 683 32.01 -100.69 0.42
C TYR A 683 31.06 -99.53 0.68
N LEU A 684 30.35 -99.10 -0.36
CA LEU A 684 29.28 -98.12 -0.26
C LEU A 684 28.03 -98.75 -0.88
N ASP A 685 26.95 -98.81 -0.11
CA ASP A 685 25.70 -99.49 -0.46
C ASP A 685 25.93 -100.95 -0.89
N SER A 686 26.77 -101.64 -0.12
CA SER A 686 27.24 -103.02 -0.38
C SER A 686 28.04 -103.21 -1.67
N VAL A 687 28.30 -102.16 -2.45
CA VAL A 687 29.16 -102.20 -3.65
C VAL A 687 30.61 -101.91 -3.24
N TYR A 688 31.54 -102.75 -3.70
CA TYR A 688 32.96 -102.55 -3.41
C TYR A 688 33.49 -101.31 -4.12
N VAL A 689 33.96 -100.35 -3.34
CA VAL A 689 34.50 -99.06 -3.82
C VAL A 689 35.98 -99.19 -4.14
N GLY A 690 36.72 -99.96 -3.35
CA GLY A 690 38.14 -100.18 -3.57
C GLY A 690 38.91 -100.46 -2.30
N LEU A 691 40.22 -100.61 -2.47
CA LEU A 691 41.16 -100.85 -1.40
C LEU A 691 41.90 -99.54 -1.08
N ILE A 692 41.56 -98.91 0.04
CA ILE A 692 42.09 -97.59 0.42
C ILE A 692 43.30 -97.77 1.34
N ASP A 693 44.48 -97.34 0.89
CA ASP A 693 45.72 -97.44 1.67
C ASP A 693 45.80 -96.31 2.69
N LEU A 694 45.89 -96.66 3.98
CA LEU A 694 45.97 -95.73 5.09
C LEU A 694 47.42 -95.46 5.53
N TYR A 695 48.41 -96.16 4.97
CA TYR A 695 49.81 -95.94 5.33
C TYR A 695 50.25 -94.49 5.07
N ASN A 696 50.92 -93.87 6.04
CA ASN A 696 51.68 -92.64 5.84
C ASN A 696 52.90 -92.67 6.78
N PRO A 697 54.14 -92.44 6.32
CA PRO A 697 55.32 -92.47 7.18
C PRO A 697 55.23 -91.50 8.37
N THR A 698 54.54 -90.36 8.21
CA THR A 698 54.28 -89.39 9.28
C THR A 698 52.78 -89.35 9.57
N PRO A 699 52.36 -89.40 10.85
CA PRO A 699 50.94 -89.34 11.19
C PRO A 699 50.24 -88.11 10.61
N GLN A 700 49.12 -88.30 9.90
CA GLN A 700 48.38 -87.22 9.26
C GLN A 700 46.87 -87.44 9.33
N TYR A 701 46.17 -86.41 9.81
CA TYR A 701 44.71 -86.35 9.85
C TYR A 701 44.17 -85.87 8.53
N GLN A 702 43.30 -86.67 7.94
CA GLN A 702 42.71 -86.31 6.67
C GLN A 702 41.45 -87.12 6.38
N VAL A 703 40.63 -86.56 5.50
CA VAL A 703 39.63 -87.32 4.77
C VAL A 703 40.36 -88.24 3.81
N VAL A 704 40.24 -89.55 4.00
CA VAL A 704 40.83 -90.56 3.10
C VAL A 704 39.85 -91.05 2.04
N LEU A 705 38.57 -90.85 2.28
CA LEU A 705 37.54 -91.08 1.30
C LEU A 705 36.54 -89.94 1.38
N GLU A 706 36.28 -89.31 0.25
CA GLU A 706 35.12 -88.45 0.05
C GLU A 706 34.32 -89.01 -1.11
N LYS A 707 33.04 -89.27 -0.87
CA LYS A 707 32.08 -89.57 -1.91
C LYS A 707 30.94 -88.57 -1.85
N THR A 708 30.76 -87.83 -2.93
CA THR A 708 29.66 -86.87 -3.12
C THR A 708 28.82 -87.27 -4.33
N GLY A 709 27.64 -86.63 -4.47
CA GLY A 709 26.74 -86.87 -5.59
C GLY A 709 25.95 -88.17 -5.50
N LEU A 710 25.79 -88.71 -4.29
CA LEU A 710 24.84 -89.79 -4.03
C LEU A 710 23.42 -89.26 -4.19
N SER A 711 22.50 -90.13 -4.61
CA SER A 711 21.07 -89.80 -4.62
C SER A 711 20.65 -89.35 -3.22
N PRO A 712 19.77 -88.35 -3.04
CA PRO A 712 19.31 -87.99 -1.71
C PRO A 712 18.58 -89.17 -1.05
N GLY A 713 19.08 -89.66 0.09
CA GLY A 713 18.45 -90.80 0.77
C GLY A 713 19.36 -91.48 1.78
N ASN A 714 18.93 -92.66 2.24
CA ASN A 714 19.71 -93.50 3.15
C ASN A 714 20.77 -94.28 2.36
N HIS A 715 22.00 -94.22 2.85
CA HIS A 715 23.16 -94.91 2.33
C HIS A 715 23.91 -95.63 3.45
N THR A 716 24.76 -96.58 3.09
CA THR A 716 25.60 -97.35 4.02
C THR A 716 27.05 -97.33 3.56
N ILE A 717 27.98 -97.06 4.47
CA ILE A 717 29.41 -97.25 4.25
C ILE A 717 29.93 -98.35 5.18
N ARG A 718 30.71 -99.27 4.62
CA ARG A 718 31.43 -100.30 5.36
C ARG A 718 32.92 -100.17 5.11
N ILE A 719 33.67 -100.11 6.20
CA ILE A 719 35.14 -100.13 6.19
C ILE A 719 35.59 -101.44 6.82
N GLU A 720 36.30 -102.30 6.08
CA GLU A 720 36.74 -103.62 6.52
C GLU A 720 38.27 -103.75 6.49
N VAL A 721 38.85 -104.34 7.54
CA VAL A 721 40.28 -104.65 7.66
C VAL A 721 40.64 -105.75 6.67
N SER A 722 41.42 -105.42 5.63
CA SER A 722 41.74 -106.39 4.56
C SER A 722 42.83 -107.39 4.93
N GLY A 723 43.63 -107.10 5.97
CA GLY A 723 44.87 -107.83 6.28
C GLY A 723 46.05 -107.50 5.36
N GLN A 724 45.85 -106.61 4.37
CA GLN A 724 46.88 -106.19 3.43
C GLN A 724 47.53 -104.87 3.86
N LYS A 725 48.80 -104.69 3.52
CA LYS A 725 49.55 -103.45 3.79
C LYS A 725 50.46 -103.06 2.63
N ASN A 726 50.82 -101.78 2.59
CA ASN A 726 51.96 -101.31 1.83
C ASN A 726 53.24 -102.02 2.30
N ALA A 727 54.19 -102.29 1.40
CA ALA A 727 55.46 -102.93 1.75
C ALA A 727 56.23 -102.14 2.83
N SER A 728 56.12 -100.81 2.79
CA SER A 728 56.75 -99.91 3.76
C SER A 728 56.00 -99.78 5.09
N SER A 729 54.77 -100.31 5.18
CA SER A 729 54.01 -100.24 6.42
C SER A 729 54.49 -101.30 7.40
N THR A 730 54.54 -100.94 8.69
CA THR A 730 54.93 -101.87 9.76
C THR A 730 53.78 -102.81 10.14
N GLY A 731 52.53 -102.43 9.87
CA GLY A 731 51.33 -103.20 10.22
C GLY A 731 50.21 -103.07 9.18
N TYR A 732 49.04 -103.64 9.49
CA TYR A 732 47.87 -103.58 8.61
C TYR A 732 46.60 -103.09 9.34
N ALA A 733 46.77 -102.31 10.41
CA ALA A 733 45.65 -101.78 11.18
C ALA A 733 44.81 -100.81 10.34
N ILE A 734 43.49 -100.77 10.55
CA ILE A 734 42.58 -99.77 9.97
C ILE A 734 41.98 -98.95 11.09
N ASP A 735 41.90 -97.63 10.91
CA ASP A 735 41.32 -96.70 11.86
C ASP A 735 39.98 -96.13 11.40
N ILE A 736 39.16 -95.67 12.34
CA ILE A 736 38.00 -94.82 12.16
C ILE A 736 38.11 -93.68 13.18
N ASP A 737 38.32 -92.44 12.70
CA ASP A 737 38.23 -91.22 13.52
C ASP A 737 36.81 -90.67 13.49
N ALA A 738 36.29 -90.36 12.30
CA ALA A 738 34.92 -89.89 12.17
C ALA A 738 34.33 -90.15 10.78
N PHE A 739 33.01 -90.11 10.73
CA PHE A 739 32.25 -89.94 9.49
C PHE A 739 31.57 -88.58 9.47
N GLU A 740 31.62 -87.90 8.34
CA GLU A 740 30.90 -86.65 8.13
C GLU A 740 29.98 -86.76 6.91
N ILE A 741 28.68 -86.61 7.17
CA ILE A 741 27.64 -86.55 6.14
C ILE A 741 27.78 -85.24 5.40
N VAL A 742 27.81 -85.32 4.07
CA VAL A 742 27.63 -84.17 3.19
C VAL A 742 26.11 -84.04 2.93
N PRO A 743 25.46 -83.01 3.49
CA PRO A 743 24.00 -82.84 3.42
C PRO A 743 23.44 -82.79 2.00
#